data_AF-A0A2D9B508-F1
#
_entry.id   AF-A0A2D9B508-F1
#
_cell.length_a   1.000
_cell.length_b   1.000
_cell.length_c   1.000
_cell.angle_alpha   90.00
_cell.angle_beta   90.00
_cell.angle_gamma   90.00
#
_symmetry.space_group_name_H-M   'P 1'
#
loop_
_entity.id
_entity.type
_entity.pdbx_description
1 polymer ?
#
loop_
_entity_poly.entity_id
_entity_poly.type
_entity_poly.pdbx_seq_one_letter_code
_entity_poly.pdbx_strand_id
1 'polypeptide(L)'
;MKSQETIFEKIISHVLHFKKSFKNFFKASFLSLVVITIILLLLTQMDQAFTMLVDLVENPKSKLSLLLSFLLINALAIVLSHYPIYTYYAANLNNSEDYTVWSKVYPFNFWPLKRFPAFIYHAKKNTDYQPDNWANYLRYSIGLLIHAVWIHFIISSFEPNIIFENFPLPALKMVIYGLLIAPLIAYIYVKEKFSKYQKQPGAAKLQIYYKRLGITYFIVGFLSLLLLIITLFVVNFSPGGFLILILTSYVFMFNYVFFRLLRTRSTAVQNTLNSPLLLPVSIFIGWVRKFEKSENYLTLFNFNFIMALALLVYSTIASIEGWSLTNGIPILLAFFYFYYFIIASLGKYFFVAKKMMLFGSRKFKVLFGLGGLFLVLFLVTKFGNIENRTHELDLVQNLTKELPEASFWKTIQDKKEENLFFIASHGGGLKANVWTLNVVNTLQKETQGRLLDQTIALSGASGGSLGLALYTGLYREDGQDFEAIQQKIDRLSRQNYTSIDLTFTFGLDTYRKIWPFNQRYSLRDRPYYAMRKYQNTIEHTPSNQLDNTSFRDYWNEAFQKTGYYPSLIMNTAGTKGSRGILWSVKPNDFEAIFPFAENLATINNDKTLPYYQAVSTTNRFPVFSPAAKIPGYGHYIDAGAIDNSGLLGCLDLHQYLLRNPDLLPYKKIAYIEIINSKSLYINYLVEKFKAENNLTHIAKDEVETDNIVADLQTGLNLDKIPGYLSNYLSNWEKQQPENVRYFQIFMPHKVSIPNVEDFLGGEIAVKETKEKLGHFLASENNEILTLTEKPDKTLFDPWEFYEPTLSRHLSESSLHYVKAILKHPLLRKQFSEIQELTLTSKDSL
;
A
#
# COMPACT_ATOMS: atom_id res chain seq x y z
N MET A 1 -41.97 51.22 7.05
CA MET A 1 -41.84 50.18 8.10
C MET A 1 -41.02 49.02 7.53
N LYS A 2 -39.79 48.79 7.98
CA LYS A 2 -39.08 47.53 7.70
C LYS A 2 -39.64 46.51 8.69
N SER A 3 -40.38 45.50 8.21
CA SER A 3 -40.79 44.37 9.04
C SER A 3 -39.53 43.77 9.65
N GLN A 4 -39.47 43.68 10.98
CA GLN A 4 -38.39 42.98 11.64
C GLN A 4 -38.53 41.50 11.30
N GLU A 5 -37.63 40.98 10.47
CA GLU A 5 -37.52 39.55 10.21
C GLU A 5 -37.48 38.79 11.54
N THR A 6 -38.37 37.79 11.65
CA THR A 6 -38.43 36.88 12.78
C THR A 6 -37.12 36.10 12.90
N ILE A 7 -36.81 35.60 14.10
CA ILE A 7 -35.61 34.77 14.33
C ILE A 7 -35.61 33.54 13.40
N PHE A 8 -36.80 32.97 13.15
CA PHE A 8 -36.99 31.84 12.25
C PHE A 8 -36.68 32.20 10.79
N GLU A 9 -37.18 33.33 10.28
CA GLU A 9 -36.88 33.81 8.92
C GLU A 9 -35.38 34.07 8.73
N LYS A 10 -34.71 34.62 9.76
CA LYS A 10 -33.25 34.78 9.75
C LYS A 10 -32.54 33.44 9.68
N ILE A 11 -32.93 32.45 10.49
CA ILE A 11 -32.33 31.12 10.46
C ILE A 11 -32.50 30.47 9.08
N ILE A 12 -33.71 30.50 8.51
CA ILE A 12 -33.99 29.96 7.17
C ILE A 12 -33.12 30.66 6.12
N SER A 13 -33.03 32.00 6.15
CA SER A 13 -32.21 32.77 5.22
C SER A 13 -30.73 32.38 5.31
N HIS A 14 -30.18 32.21 6.52
CA HIS A 14 -28.80 31.75 6.73
C HIS A 14 -28.58 30.33 6.21
N VAL A 15 -29.52 29.41 6.43
CA VAL A 15 -29.44 28.02 5.94
C VAL A 15 -29.50 27.98 4.42
N LEU A 16 -30.41 28.73 3.80
CA LEU A 16 -30.52 28.83 2.34
C LEU A 16 -29.26 29.44 1.72
N HIS A 17 -28.72 30.49 2.35
CA HIS A 17 -27.45 31.08 1.93
C HIS A 17 -26.31 30.07 2.03
N PHE A 18 -26.16 29.37 3.16
CA PHE A 18 -25.15 28.33 3.34
C PHE A 18 -25.29 27.22 2.29
N LYS A 19 -26.50 26.74 2.01
CA LYS A 19 -26.77 25.73 0.96
C LYS A 19 -26.31 26.20 -0.41
N LYS A 20 -26.57 27.47 -0.77
CA LYS A 20 -26.10 28.08 -2.02
C LYS A 20 -24.58 28.16 -2.05
N SER A 21 -23.95 28.63 -0.97
CA SER A 21 -22.50 28.71 -0.83
C SER A 21 -21.83 27.35 -0.92
N PHE A 22 -22.40 26.33 -0.28
CA PHE A 22 -21.92 24.96 -0.34
C PHE A 22 -21.97 24.40 -1.77
N LYS A 23 -23.08 24.64 -2.49
CA LYS A 23 -23.20 24.25 -3.91
C LYS A 23 -22.13 24.92 -4.78
N ASN A 24 -21.86 26.21 -4.57
CA ASN A 24 -20.81 26.95 -5.28
C ASN A 24 -19.42 26.41 -4.95
N PHE A 25 -19.14 26.17 -3.66
CA PHE A 25 -17.91 25.56 -3.18
C PHE A 25 -17.68 24.19 -3.82
N PHE A 26 -18.68 23.31 -3.79
CA PHE A 26 -18.58 21.95 -4.32
C PHE A 26 -18.26 21.96 -5.82
N LYS A 27 -18.99 22.77 -6.59
CA LYS A 27 -18.73 22.95 -8.04
C LYS A 27 -17.31 23.46 -8.32
N ALA A 28 -16.83 24.43 -7.53
CA ALA A 28 -15.49 24.99 -7.71
C ALA A 28 -14.38 24.01 -7.32
N SER A 29 -14.65 23.14 -6.35
CA SER A 29 -13.65 22.31 -5.66
C SER A 29 -13.72 20.84 -6.00
N PHE A 30 -14.57 20.44 -6.95
CA PHE A 30 -14.84 19.05 -7.31
C PHE A 30 -13.56 18.24 -7.53
N LEU A 31 -12.61 18.74 -8.35
CA LEU A 31 -11.34 18.07 -8.59
C LEU A 31 -10.53 17.84 -7.31
N SER A 32 -10.44 18.84 -6.44
CA SER A 32 -9.69 18.76 -5.19
C SER A 32 -10.32 17.77 -4.22
N LEU A 33 -11.66 17.72 -4.15
CA LEU A 33 -12.39 16.76 -3.33
C LEU A 33 -12.20 15.34 -3.83
N VAL A 34 -12.30 15.10 -5.14
CA VAL A 34 -12.04 13.79 -5.75
C VAL A 34 -10.63 13.30 -5.44
N VAL A 35 -9.61 14.16 -5.58
CA VAL A 35 -8.23 13.79 -5.25
C VAL A 35 -8.07 13.46 -3.77
N ILE A 36 -8.66 14.23 -2.84
CA ILE A 36 -8.61 13.92 -1.40
C ILE A 36 -9.30 12.59 -1.10
N THR A 37 -10.44 12.29 -1.73
CA THR A 37 -11.14 11.01 -1.56
C THR A 37 -10.27 9.85 -2.07
N ILE A 38 -9.62 10.00 -3.23
CA ILE A 38 -8.69 8.99 -3.75
C ILE A 38 -7.51 8.77 -2.79
N ILE A 39 -6.93 9.85 -2.24
CA ILE A 39 -5.84 9.77 -1.26
C ILE A 39 -6.31 9.05 0.00
N LEU A 40 -7.48 9.42 0.53
CA LEU A 40 -8.06 8.78 1.71
C LEU A 40 -8.22 7.28 1.47
N LEU A 41 -8.90 6.88 0.38
CA LEU A 41 -9.11 5.47 0.05
C LEU A 41 -7.79 4.71 -0.10
N LEU A 42 -6.82 5.25 -0.84
CA LEU A 42 -5.53 4.58 -1.05
C LEU A 42 -4.70 4.48 0.23
N LEU A 43 -4.77 5.44 1.15
CA LEU A 43 -4.01 5.39 2.40
C LEU A 43 -4.68 4.58 3.50
N THR A 44 -6.01 4.42 3.49
CA THR A 44 -6.75 3.73 4.57
C THR A 44 -7.21 2.33 4.22
N GLN A 45 -7.41 2.02 2.94
CA GLN A 45 -7.86 0.70 2.49
C GLN A 45 -6.68 -0.20 2.08
N MET A 46 -5.45 0.32 2.11
CA MET A 46 -4.26 -0.45 1.78
C MET A 46 -3.45 -0.74 3.03
N ASP A 47 -3.51 -1.97 3.52
CA ASP A 47 -2.64 -2.52 4.57
C ASP A 47 -1.15 -2.17 4.39
N GLN A 48 -0.69 -2.19 3.14
CA GLN A 48 0.66 -1.82 2.74
C GLN A 48 1.04 -0.38 3.12
N ALA A 49 0.09 0.56 3.08
CA ALA A 49 0.36 1.95 3.43
C ALA A 49 0.73 2.08 4.91
N PHE A 50 0.13 1.28 5.79
CA PHE A 50 0.43 1.30 7.23
C PHE A 50 1.85 0.86 7.51
N THR A 51 2.31 -0.26 6.92
CA THR A 51 3.69 -0.73 7.09
C THR A 51 4.71 0.27 6.52
N MET A 52 4.36 0.95 5.42
CA MET A 52 5.21 2.03 4.89
C MET A 52 5.34 3.20 5.88
N LEU A 53 4.30 3.54 6.64
CA LEU A 53 4.38 4.60 7.64
C LEU A 53 5.22 4.16 8.85
N VAL A 54 5.08 2.91 9.29
CA VAL A 54 5.92 2.35 10.35
C VAL A 54 7.39 2.40 9.94
N ASP A 55 7.75 1.88 8.76
CA ASP A 55 9.11 1.98 8.21
C ASP A 55 9.59 3.44 8.04
N LEU A 56 8.69 4.36 7.66
CA LEU A 56 9.04 5.78 7.52
C LEU A 56 9.52 6.38 8.85
N VAL A 57 8.97 5.89 9.98
CA VAL A 57 9.24 6.39 11.32
C VAL A 57 10.41 5.66 11.99
N GLU A 58 10.48 4.34 11.90
CA GLU A 58 11.52 3.56 12.60
C GLU A 58 12.86 3.52 11.86
N ASN A 59 12.86 3.58 10.53
CA ASN A 59 14.06 3.39 9.74
C ASN A 59 14.94 4.67 9.73
N PRO A 60 16.17 4.62 10.28
CA PRO A 60 17.02 5.82 10.35
C PRO A 60 17.41 6.39 8.97
N LYS A 61 17.37 5.56 7.91
CA LYS A 61 17.65 5.97 6.53
C LYS A 61 16.45 6.70 5.90
N SER A 62 15.27 6.63 6.51
CA SER A 62 14.03 7.23 6.01
C SER A 62 13.82 8.70 6.45
N LYS A 63 14.77 9.32 7.17
CA LYS A 63 14.66 10.73 7.62
C LYS A 63 14.35 11.72 6.48
N LEU A 64 15.03 11.58 5.34
CA LEU A 64 14.75 12.42 4.16
C LEU A 64 13.34 12.14 3.62
N SER A 65 12.91 10.87 3.59
CA SER A 65 11.56 10.48 3.18
C SER A 65 10.49 11.08 4.10
N LEU A 66 10.73 11.10 5.42
CA LEU A 66 9.81 11.68 6.41
C LEU A 66 9.71 13.19 6.24
N LEU A 67 10.84 13.88 6.05
CA LEU A 67 10.87 15.30 5.71
C LEU A 67 10.07 15.59 4.44
N LEU A 68 10.34 14.84 3.36
CA LEU A 68 9.64 15.00 2.08
C LEU A 68 8.13 14.76 2.22
N SER A 69 7.71 13.82 3.07
CA SER A 69 6.28 13.55 3.32
C SER A 69 5.58 14.74 3.96
N PHE A 70 6.17 15.34 5.00
CA PHE A 70 5.63 16.57 5.61
C PHE A 70 5.61 17.74 4.64
N LEU A 71 6.67 17.92 3.83
CA LEU A 71 6.73 18.97 2.82
C LEU A 71 5.65 18.78 1.74
N LEU A 72 5.45 17.57 1.24
CA LEU A 72 4.49 17.26 0.19
C LEU A 72 3.04 17.34 0.68
N ILE A 73 2.72 16.91 1.91
CA ILE A 73 1.38 17.10 2.50
C ILE A 73 1.04 18.58 2.63
N ASN A 74 1.98 19.41 3.10
CA ASN A 74 1.78 20.85 3.17
C ASN A 74 1.67 21.49 1.78
N ALA A 75 2.48 21.04 0.81
CA ALA A 75 2.38 21.48 -0.58
C ALA A 75 0.99 21.15 -1.17
N LEU A 76 0.49 19.93 -0.95
CA LEU A 76 -0.84 19.47 -1.33
C LEU A 76 -1.93 20.33 -0.67
N ALA A 77 -1.85 20.57 0.64
CA ALA A 77 -2.81 21.40 1.38
C ALA A 77 -2.98 22.78 0.76
N ILE A 78 -1.87 23.42 0.37
CA ILE A 78 -1.88 24.75 -0.23
C ILE A 78 -2.38 24.69 -1.69
N VAL A 79 -1.97 23.73 -2.50
CA VAL A 79 -2.37 23.68 -3.93
C VAL A 79 -3.84 23.27 -4.09
N LEU A 80 -4.31 22.28 -3.29
CA LEU A 80 -5.68 21.76 -3.33
C LEU A 80 -6.70 22.82 -2.95
N SER A 81 -6.41 23.64 -1.95
CA SER A 81 -7.31 24.73 -1.51
C SER A 81 -7.15 26.03 -2.32
N HIS A 82 -6.06 26.20 -3.08
CA HIS A 82 -5.84 27.41 -3.88
C HIS A 82 -6.60 27.39 -5.19
N TYR A 83 -6.36 26.38 -6.03
CA TYR A 83 -6.85 26.34 -7.42
C TYR A 83 -8.37 26.42 -7.61
N PRO A 84 -9.23 25.91 -6.69
CA PRO A 84 -10.68 26.06 -6.84
C PRO A 84 -11.16 27.51 -7.01
N ILE A 85 -10.41 28.51 -6.53
CA ILE A 85 -10.78 29.92 -6.71
C ILE A 85 -10.82 30.36 -8.18
N TYR A 86 -9.99 29.74 -9.02
CA TYR A 86 -9.97 30.06 -10.44
C TYR A 86 -11.22 29.51 -11.13
N THR A 87 -11.60 28.26 -10.80
CA THR A 87 -12.87 27.66 -11.25
C THR A 87 -14.05 28.50 -10.76
N TYR A 88 -14.03 28.95 -9.51
CA TYR A 88 -15.10 29.76 -8.92
C TYR A 88 -15.37 31.04 -9.72
N TYR A 89 -14.34 31.86 -9.94
CA TYR A 89 -14.51 33.12 -10.67
C TYR A 89 -14.76 32.90 -12.16
N ALA A 90 -14.10 31.92 -12.76
CA ALA A 90 -14.22 31.71 -14.19
C ALA A 90 -15.53 31.07 -14.62
N ALA A 91 -16.13 30.23 -13.77
CA ALA A 91 -17.45 29.65 -14.00
C ALA A 91 -18.58 30.61 -13.60
N ASN A 92 -18.27 31.88 -13.30
CA ASN A 92 -19.22 32.89 -12.86
C ASN A 92 -20.06 32.43 -11.64
N LEU A 93 -19.46 31.70 -10.72
CA LEU A 93 -20.17 31.28 -9.52
C LEU A 93 -20.46 32.51 -8.66
N ASN A 94 -21.69 32.55 -8.12
CA ASN A 94 -22.22 33.69 -7.39
C ASN A 94 -22.29 35.01 -8.19
N ASN A 95 -22.38 35.00 -9.52
CA ASN A 95 -22.40 36.22 -10.35
C ASN A 95 -21.11 37.06 -10.22
N SER A 96 -19.97 36.38 -10.13
CA SER A 96 -18.65 37.00 -9.96
C SER A 96 -17.99 37.47 -11.26
N GLU A 97 -18.73 37.47 -12.37
CA GLU A 97 -18.20 37.67 -13.71
C GLU A 97 -17.36 38.93 -13.88
N ASP A 98 -17.88 40.05 -13.38
CA ASP A 98 -17.29 41.37 -13.53
C ASP A 98 -16.36 41.75 -12.39
N TYR A 99 -16.23 40.89 -11.38
CA TYR A 99 -15.43 41.19 -10.19
C TYR A 99 -13.91 41.17 -10.46
N THR A 100 -13.45 40.44 -11.48
CA THR A 100 -12.02 40.17 -11.69
C THR A 100 -11.49 40.67 -13.04
N VAL A 101 -10.26 41.20 -13.04
CA VAL A 101 -9.48 41.50 -14.24
C VAL A 101 -8.28 40.57 -14.29
N TRP A 102 -8.07 39.93 -15.43
CA TRP A 102 -6.97 39.00 -15.64
C TRP A 102 -5.78 39.72 -16.27
N SER A 103 -4.59 39.45 -15.74
CA SER A 103 -3.33 39.97 -16.26
C SER A 103 -2.34 38.83 -16.48
N LYS A 104 -1.48 39.04 -17.47
CA LYS A 104 -0.39 38.14 -17.84
C LYS A 104 0.89 38.62 -17.16
N VAL A 105 1.54 37.73 -16.41
CA VAL A 105 2.78 38.00 -15.68
C VAL A 105 3.82 36.93 -15.97
N TYR A 106 5.10 37.23 -15.72
CA TYR A 106 6.21 36.28 -15.89
C TYR A 106 6.89 36.09 -14.53
N PRO A 107 6.41 35.14 -13.73
CA PRO A 107 6.81 35.05 -12.32
C PRO A 107 8.19 34.42 -12.13
N PHE A 108 8.78 33.82 -13.17
CA PHE A 108 10.06 33.13 -13.10
C PHE A 108 11.20 34.04 -13.58
N ASN A 109 12.26 34.12 -12.79
CA ASN A 109 13.46 34.88 -13.15
C ASN A 109 14.60 34.02 -13.67
N PHE A 110 14.45 32.68 -13.70
CA PHE A 110 15.48 31.72 -14.10
C PHE A 110 15.12 30.97 -15.40
N TRP A 111 16.13 30.60 -16.18
CA TRP A 111 15.99 29.77 -17.38
C TRP A 111 15.77 28.29 -16.98
N PRO A 112 14.89 27.51 -17.65
CA PRO A 112 14.14 27.80 -18.87
C PRO A 112 12.76 28.47 -18.65
N LEU A 113 12.32 28.65 -17.39
CA LEU A 113 10.96 29.09 -17.08
C LEU A 113 10.71 30.61 -17.25
N LYS A 114 11.76 31.42 -17.44
CA LYS A 114 11.68 32.89 -17.56
C LYS A 114 10.68 33.40 -18.61
N ARG A 115 10.43 32.64 -19.68
CA ARG A 115 9.50 33.00 -20.77
C ARG A 115 8.10 32.40 -20.60
N PHE A 116 7.84 31.65 -19.54
CA PHE A 116 6.53 31.04 -19.29
C PHE A 116 5.59 32.04 -18.61
N PRO A 117 4.51 32.46 -19.29
CA PRO A 117 3.55 33.37 -18.70
C PRO A 117 2.67 32.64 -17.69
N ALA A 118 2.47 33.24 -16.52
CA ALA A 118 1.40 32.89 -15.61
C ALA A 118 0.29 33.94 -15.71
N PHE A 119 -0.93 33.51 -15.44
CA PHE A 119 -2.08 34.40 -15.40
C PHE A 119 -2.55 34.57 -13.96
N ILE A 120 -2.72 35.82 -13.56
CA ILE A 120 -3.25 36.20 -12.26
C ILE A 120 -4.50 37.04 -12.48
N TYR A 121 -5.31 37.17 -11.43
CA TYR A 121 -6.46 38.07 -11.43
C TYR A 121 -6.32 39.10 -10.31
N HIS A 122 -6.89 40.27 -10.53
CA HIS A 122 -7.06 41.32 -9.55
C HIS A 122 -8.53 41.68 -9.44
N ALA A 123 -8.99 42.05 -8.24
CA ALA A 123 -10.35 42.55 -8.07
C ALA A 123 -10.48 43.94 -8.73
N LYS A 124 -11.56 44.19 -9.48
CA LYS A 124 -11.89 45.53 -9.96
C LYS A 124 -12.18 46.43 -8.76
N LYS A 125 -11.65 47.65 -8.77
CA LYS A 125 -12.04 48.69 -7.82
C LYS A 125 -13.43 49.20 -8.25
N ASN A 126 -14.35 49.37 -7.29
CA ASN A 126 -15.72 49.88 -7.48
C ASN A 126 -16.74 48.90 -8.11
N THR A 127 -16.79 47.67 -7.62
CA THR A 127 -17.88 46.73 -7.94
C THR A 127 -18.82 46.57 -6.74
N ASP A 128 -20.12 46.47 -6.98
CA ASP A 128 -21.13 46.15 -5.92
C ASP A 128 -21.15 44.66 -5.52
N TYR A 129 -20.29 43.84 -6.16
CA TYR A 129 -20.18 42.41 -5.87
C TYR A 129 -19.76 42.14 -4.42
N GLN A 130 -20.54 41.31 -3.73
CA GLN A 130 -20.23 40.81 -2.39
C GLN A 130 -19.66 39.39 -2.47
N PRO A 131 -18.40 39.18 -2.03
CA PRO A 131 -17.81 37.84 -1.99
C PRO A 131 -18.59 36.89 -1.08
N ASP A 132 -18.81 35.67 -1.56
CA ASP A 132 -19.37 34.58 -0.78
C ASP A 132 -18.35 34.08 0.26
N ASN A 133 -18.53 34.54 1.50
CA ASN A 133 -17.62 34.21 2.60
C ASN A 133 -17.64 32.72 2.93
N TRP A 134 -18.82 32.08 2.96
CA TRP A 134 -18.97 30.66 3.28
C TRP A 134 -18.30 29.78 2.24
N ALA A 135 -18.48 30.06 0.94
CA ALA A 135 -17.80 29.33 -0.11
C ALA A 135 -16.26 29.47 -0.01
N ASN A 136 -15.78 30.65 0.38
CA ASN A 136 -14.35 30.86 0.61
C ASN A 136 -13.82 30.13 1.87
N TYR A 137 -14.61 30.06 2.95
CA TYR A 137 -14.24 29.32 4.17
C TYR A 137 -14.14 27.81 3.88
N LEU A 138 -15.14 27.25 3.22
CA LEU A 138 -15.16 25.84 2.81
C LEU A 138 -14.03 25.52 1.83
N ARG A 139 -13.70 26.42 0.89
CA ARG A 139 -12.56 26.22 -0.01
C ARG A 139 -11.24 26.06 0.76
N TYR A 140 -11.03 26.84 1.82
CA TYR A 140 -9.81 26.70 2.62
C TYR A 140 -9.83 25.51 3.57
N SER A 141 -11.00 25.00 3.95
CA SER A 141 -11.09 23.75 4.72
C SER A 141 -10.57 22.55 3.93
N ILE A 142 -10.54 22.58 2.59
CA ILE A 142 -9.89 21.56 1.75
C ILE A 142 -8.43 21.29 2.17
N GLY A 143 -7.68 22.35 2.49
CA GLY A 143 -6.30 22.19 2.96
C GLY A 143 -6.23 21.54 4.34
N LEU A 144 -7.23 21.77 5.20
CA LEU A 144 -7.35 21.11 6.50
C LEU A 144 -7.81 19.65 6.34
N LEU A 145 -8.64 19.34 5.36
CA LEU A 145 -9.11 17.98 5.07
C LEU A 145 -7.93 17.06 4.72
N ILE A 146 -6.96 17.50 3.90
CA ILE A 146 -5.80 16.64 3.60
C ILE A 146 -4.90 16.41 4.83
N HIS A 147 -4.81 17.38 5.75
CA HIS A 147 -4.15 17.15 7.04
C HIS A 147 -4.94 16.20 7.94
N ALA A 148 -6.28 16.26 7.92
CA ALA A 148 -7.12 15.30 8.62
C ALA A 148 -6.93 13.87 8.09
N VAL A 149 -6.83 13.70 6.76
CA VAL A 149 -6.49 12.41 6.14
C VAL A 149 -5.10 11.92 6.60
N TRP A 150 -4.10 12.81 6.63
CA TRP A 150 -2.77 12.48 7.14
C TRP A 150 -2.76 12.05 8.61
N ILE A 151 -3.51 12.75 9.47
CA ILE A 151 -3.66 12.41 10.90
C ILE A 151 -4.35 11.06 11.07
N HIS A 152 -5.45 10.84 10.34
CA HIS A 152 -6.15 9.55 10.36
C HIS A 152 -5.24 8.41 9.92
N PHE A 153 -4.46 8.60 8.87
CA PHE A 153 -3.46 7.64 8.39
C PHE A 153 -2.39 7.30 9.46
N ILE A 154 -1.91 8.31 10.21
CA ILE A 154 -1.01 8.08 11.35
C ILE A 154 -1.69 7.23 12.43
N ILE A 155 -2.93 7.56 12.81
CA ILE A 155 -3.68 6.81 13.82
C ILE A 155 -3.85 5.35 13.40
N SER A 156 -4.32 5.11 12.17
CA SER A 156 -4.57 3.76 11.66
C SER A 156 -3.31 2.90 11.60
N SER A 157 -2.14 3.49 11.33
CA SER A 157 -0.89 2.74 11.24
C SER A 157 -0.35 2.29 12.59
N PHE A 158 -0.61 3.07 13.65
CA PHE A 158 -0.13 2.83 15.01
C PHE A 158 -1.12 2.03 15.87
N GLU A 159 -2.41 2.07 15.52
CA GLU A 159 -3.49 1.38 16.20
C GLU A 159 -3.21 -0.12 16.46
N PRO A 160 -2.68 -0.93 15.51
CA PRO A 160 -2.45 -2.35 15.73
C PRO A 160 -1.54 -2.70 16.91
N ASN A 161 -0.65 -1.80 17.32
CA ASN A 161 0.18 -1.99 18.51
C ASN A 161 -0.50 -1.41 19.75
N ILE A 162 -1.07 -0.21 19.63
CA ILE A 162 -1.63 0.53 20.76
C ILE A 162 -2.82 -0.21 21.41
N ILE A 163 -3.66 -0.90 20.65
CA ILE A 163 -4.86 -1.57 21.20
C ILE A 163 -4.54 -2.74 22.14
N PHE A 164 -3.32 -3.27 22.09
CA PHE A 164 -2.85 -4.34 22.98
C PHE A 164 -1.98 -3.81 24.13
N GLU A 165 -1.88 -2.49 24.28
CA GLU A 165 -1.23 -1.84 25.42
C GLU A 165 -2.26 -1.17 26.33
N ASN A 166 -1.86 -0.87 27.56
CA ASN A 166 -2.67 -0.06 28.48
C ASN A 166 -2.61 1.43 28.09
N PHE A 167 -3.10 1.76 26.90
CA PHE A 167 -3.09 3.11 26.35
C PHE A 167 -4.51 3.54 25.97
N PRO A 168 -4.99 4.74 26.36
CA PRO A 168 -6.38 5.16 26.21
C PRO A 168 -6.71 5.65 24.78
N LEU A 169 -6.45 4.83 23.77
CA LEU A 169 -6.62 5.18 22.35
C LEU A 169 -8.06 5.62 21.99
N PRO A 170 -9.14 4.96 22.46
CA PRO A 170 -10.50 5.39 22.10
C PRO A 170 -10.82 6.80 22.58
N ALA A 171 -10.46 7.13 23.83
CA ALA A 171 -10.64 8.46 24.39
C ALA A 171 -9.79 9.50 23.64
N LEU A 172 -8.55 9.16 23.34
CA LEU A 172 -7.65 10.04 22.60
C LEU A 172 -8.13 10.28 21.15
N LYS A 173 -8.66 9.25 20.46
CA LYS A 173 -9.27 9.39 19.13
C LYS A 173 -10.39 10.42 19.14
N MET A 174 -11.30 10.36 20.12
CA MET A 174 -12.39 11.34 20.25
C MET A 174 -11.85 12.77 20.38
N VAL A 175 -10.81 12.97 21.20
CA VAL A 175 -10.15 14.27 21.36
C VAL A 175 -9.48 14.72 20.05
N ILE A 176 -8.67 13.87 19.42
CA ILE A 176 -7.94 14.22 18.18
C ILE A 176 -8.94 14.58 17.07
N TYR A 177 -9.95 13.76 16.82
CA TYR A 177 -10.94 14.03 15.77
C TYR A 177 -11.78 15.27 16.08
N GLY A 178 -12.17 15.49 17.33
CA GLY A 178 -12.86 16.72 17.75
C GLY A 178 -12.02 17.98 17.50
N LEU A 179 -10.70 17.90 17.74
CA LEU A 179 -9.77 19.00 17.51
C LEU A 179 -9.54 19.33 16.03
N LEU A 180 -9.80 18.44 15.08
CA LEU A 180 -9.61 18.70 13.64
C LEU A 180 -10.44 19.88 13.12
N ILE A 181 -11.56 20.20 13.77
CA ILE A 181 -12.44 21.32 13.40
C ILE A 181 -11.91 22.66 13.96
N ALA A 182 -11.12 22.64 15.04
CA ALA A 182 -10.67 23.85 15.72
C ALA A 182 -9.85 24.82 14.83
N PRO A 183 -8.93 24.35 13.95
CA PRO A 183 -8.25 25.24 12.99
C PRO A 183 -9.21 25.97 12.04
N LEU A 184 -10.30 25.31 11.61
CA LEU A 184 -11.32 25.93 10.75
C LEU A 184 -12.11 27.00 11.51
N ILE A 185 -12.53 26.71 12.74
CA ILE A 185 -13.22 27.67 13.61
C ILE A 185 -12.32 28.88 13.87
N ALA A 186 -11.04 28.64 14.21
CA ALA A 186 -10.05 29.70 14.42
C ALA A 186 -9.88 30.56 13.16
N TYR A 187 -9.82 29.94 11.98
CA TYR A 187 -9.76 30.65 10.70
C TYR A 187 -10.96 31.59 10.51
N ILE A 188 -12.18 31.07 10.68
CA ILE A 188 -13.43 31.83 10.50
C ILE A 188 -13.49 32.98 11.51
N TYR A 189 -13.27 32.70 12.79
CA TYR A 189 -13.29 33.69 13.86
C TYR A 189 -12.31 34.84 13.61
N VAL A 190 -11.05 34.51 13.28
CA VAL A 190 -10.02 35.53 13.00
C VAL A 190 -10.40 36.36 11.77
N LYS A 191 -10.93 35.71 10.72
CA LYS A 191 -11.32 36.38 9.47
C LYS A 191 -12.52 37.32 9.65
N GLU A 192 -13.51 36.94 10.44
CA GLU A 192 -14.67 37.79 10.73
C GLU A 192 -14.31 38.98 11.62
N LYS A 193 -13.56 38.74 12.70
CA LYS A 193 -13.06 39.78 13.59
C LYS A 193 -12.20 40.80 12.83
N PHE A 194 -11.36 40.30 11.94
CA PHE A 194 -10.59 41.11 11.02
C PHE A 194 -11.46 41.99 10.12
N SER A 195 -12.47 41.40 9.47
CA SER A 195 -13.40 42.11 8.59
C SER A 195 -14.21 43.19 9.33
N LYS A 196 -14.54 42.95 10.61
CA LYS A 196 -15.20 43.91 11.49
C LYS A 196 -14.32 45.13 11.76
N TYR A 197 -13.05 44.94 12.14
CA TYR A 197 -12.13 46.05 12.39
C TYR A 197 -11.80 46.85 11.13
N GLN A 198 -11.81 46.21 9.96
CA GLN A 198 -11.60 46.92 8.69
C GLN A 198 -12.77 47.85 8.31
N LYS A 199 -13.97 47.61 8.83
CA LYS A 199 -15.17 48.44 8.61
C LYS A 199 -15.35 49.56 9.64
N GLN A 200 -14.60 49.55 10.76
CA GLN A 200 -14.73 50.54 11.82
C GLN A 200 -13.85 51.78 11.54
N PRO A 201 -14.33 53.01 11.84
CA PRO A 201 -13.48 54.20 11.79
C PRO A 201 -12.45 54.15 12.93
N GLY A 202 -11.17 53.92 12.59
CA GLY A 202 -10.06 53.95 13.55
C GLY A 202 -8.98 52.90 13.27
N ALA A 203 -7.85 53.33 12.67
CA ALA A 203 -6.75 52.44 12.28
C ALA A 203 -6.05 51.75 13.48
N ALA A 204 -6.10 52.31 14.69
CA ALA A 204 -5.32 51.83 15.84
C ALA A 204 -5.66 50.40 16.28
N LYS A 205 -6.95 50.05 16.39
CA LYS A 205 -7.38 48.69 16.80
C LYS A 205 -6.94 47.62 15.80
N LEU A 206 -6.98 47.95 14.51
CA LEU A 206 -6.55 47.06 13.43
C LEU A 206 -5.03 46.83 13.45
N GLN A 207 -4.24 47.88 13.70
CA GLN A 207 -2.77 47.76 13.82
C GLN A 207 -2.35 46.90 15.02
N ILE A 208 -3.00 47.07 16.19
CA ILE A 208 -2.76 46.20 17.35
C ILE A 208 -3.07 44.74 17.02
N TYR A 209 -4.16 44.50 16.29
CA TYR A 209 -4.55 43.16 15.91
C TYR A 209 -3.56 42.52 14.92
N TYR A 210 -3.09 43.26 13.92
CA TYR A 210 -2.02 42.81 13.01
C TYR A 210 -0.74 42.44 13.77
N LYS A 211 -0.31 43.28 14.71
CA LYS A 211 0.86 43.01 15.56
C LYS A 211 0.73 41.68 16.30
N ARG A 212 -0.42 41.45 16.95
CA ARG A 212 -0.71 40.20 17.68
C ARG A 212 -0.67 38.99 16.75
N LEU A 213 -1.35 39.06 15.60
CA LEU A 213 -1.38 37.95 14.64
C LEU A 213 0.01 37.64 14.05
N GLY A 214 0.82 38.67 13.80
CA GLY A 214 2.21 38.48 13.34
C GLY A 214 3.06 37.72 14.36
N ILE A 215 2.96 38.08 15.64
CA ILE A 215 3.65 37.39 16.74
C ILE A 215 3.14 35.95 16.88
N THR A 216 1.82 35.73 16.89
CA THR A 216 1.26 34.37 16.97
C THR A 216 1.70 33.52 15.79
N TYR A 217 1.73 34.07 14.57
CA TYR A 217 2.17 33.31 13.41
C TYR A 217 3.65 32.93 13.49
N PHE A 218 4.51 33.84 13.96
CA PHE A 218 5.91 33.52 14.23
C PHE A 218 6.06 32.38 15.24
N ILE A 219 5.30 32.41 16.35
CA ILE A 219 5.32 31.34 17.36
C ILE A 219 4.89 30.00 16.73
N VAL A 220 3.79 29.97 15.97
CA VAL A 220 3.32 28.75 15.30
C VAL A 220 4.32 28.24 14.27
N GLY A 221 4.96 29.14 13.50
CA GLY A 221 6.00 28.78 12.54
C GLY A 221 7.26 28.22 13.21
N PHE A 222 7.68 28.83 14.32
CA PHE A 222 8.78 28.33 15.15
C PHE A 222 8.46 26.95 15.74
N LEU A 223 7.28 26.78 16.33
CA LEU A 223 6.82 25.49 16.85
C LEU A 223 6.73 24.42 15.76
N SER A 224 6.27 24.77 14.55
CA SER A 224 6.25 23.85 13.41
C SER A 224 7.66 23.36 13.06
N LEU A 225 8.64 24.27 13.03
CA LEU A 225 10.04 23.92 12.73
C LEU A 225 10.66 23.09 13.86
N LEU A 226 10.48 23.50 15.11
CA LEU A 226 10.97 22.79 16.28
C LEU A 226 10.41 21.36 16.34
N LEU A 227 9.09 21.22 16.23
CA LEU A 227 8.43 19.91 16.25
C LEU A 227 8.80 19.06 15.04
N LEU A 228 9.00 19.65 13.86
CA LEU A 228 9.52 18.92 12.70
C LEU A 228 10.94 18.39 12.97
N ILE A 229 11.83 19.19 13.55
CA ILE A 229 13.18 18.75 13.93
C ILE A 229 13.09 17.61 14.95
N ILE A 230 12.27 17.74 16.00
CA ILE A 230 12.04 16.66 16.98
C ILE A 230 11.50 15.41 16.27
N THR A 231 10.57 15.57 15.33
CA THR A 231 10.00 14.46 14.54
C THR A 231 11.05 13.76 13.67
N LEU A 232 12.04 14.47 13.16
CA LEU A 232 13.07 13.88 12.29
C LEU A 232 14.22 13.21 13.05
N PHE A 233 14.49 13.64 14.29
CA PHE A 233 15.69 13.25 15.01
C PHE A 233 15.43 12.55 16.35
N VAL A 234 14.24 12.67 16.92
CA VAL A 234 13.90 12.14 18.26
C VAL A 234 12.77 11.12 18.19
N VAL A 235 11.78 11.32 17.31
CA VAL A 235 10.64 10.39 17.19
C VAL A 235 11.12 9.00 16.80
N ASN A 236 10.57 8.01 17.49
CA ASN A 236 10.71 6.60 17.23
C ASN A 236 9.31 5.96 17.12
N PHE A 237 9.25 4.68 16.76
CA PHE A 237 8.00 3.93 16.70
C PHE A 237 7.57 3.53 18.13
N SER A 238 6.88 4.44 18.84
CA SER A 238 6.41 4.29 20.22
C SER A 238 5.12 5.09 20.48
N PRO A 239 4.43 4.91 21.63
CA PRO A 239 3.30 5.76 22.00
C PRO A 239 3.65 7.26 22.07
N GLY A 240 4.84 7.59 22.58
CA GLY A 240 5.34 8.97 22.66
C GLY A 240 5.67 9.53 21.28
N GLY A 241 6.29 8.73 20.42
CA GLY A 241 6.53 9.08 19.02
C GLY A 241 5.24 9.34 18.24
N PHE A 242 4.21 8.52 18.47
CA PHE A 242 2.85 8.74 17.95
C PHE A 242 2.29 10.10 18.36
N LEU A 243 2.32 10.44 19.66
CA LEU A 243 1.83 11.72 20.15
C LEU A 243 2.58 12.91 19.54
N ILE A 244 3.91 12.82 19.37
CA ILE A 244 4.70 13.86 18.71
C ILE A 244 4.29 13.99 17.23
N LEU A 245 4.11 12.89 16.50
CA LEU A 245 3.67 12.94 15.09
C LEU A 245 2.31 13.62 14.93
N ILE A 246 1.36 13.32 15.83
CA ILE A 246 0.04 13.96 15.86
C ILE A 246 0.19 15.45 16.18
N LEU A 247 0.97 15.80 17.21
CA LEU A 247 1.20 17.19 17.60
C LEU A 247 1.86 18.01 16.49
N THR A 248 2.90 17.46 15.85
CA THR A 248 3.57 18.07 14.69
C THR A 248 2.56 18.33 13.57
N SER A 249 1.78 17.31 13.20
CA SER A 249 0.75 17.41 12.15
C SER A 249 -0.30 18.48 12.47
N TYR A 250 -0.72 18.57 13.73
CA TYR A 250 -1.70 19.56 14.19
C TYR A 250 -1.15 21.00 14.16
N VAL A 251 0.10 21.22 14.58
CA VAL A 251 0.74 22.54 14.51
C VAL A 251 0.91 22.99 13.05
N PHE A 252 1.19 22.07 12.12
CA PHE A 252 1.20 22.37 10.68
C PHE A 252 -0.17 22.81 10.13
N MET A 253 -1.29 22.29 10.66
CA MET A 253 -2.64 22.78 10.29
C MET A 253 -2.81 24.25 10.66
N PHE A 254 -2.36 24.66 11.86
CA PHE A 254 -2.38 26.07 12.27
C PHE A 254 -1.44 26.92 11.43
N ASN A 255 -0.24 26.42 11.11
CA ASN A 255 0.70 27.10 10.22
C ASN A 255 0.04 27.40 8.86
N TYR A 256 -0.67 26.41 8.28
CA TYR A 256 -1.47 26.59 7.08
C TYR A 256 -2.56 27.67 7.25
N VAL A 257 -3.31 27.66 8.35
CA VAL A 257 -4.35 28.66 8.65
C VAL A 257 -3.77 30.08 8.72
N PHE A 258 -2.69 30.28 9.47
CA PHE A 258 -2.06 31.60 9.60
C PHE A 258 -1.44 32.07 8.28
N PHE A 259 -0.80 31.17 7.52
CA PHE A 259 -0.31 31.48 6.18
C PHE A 259 -1.46 31.98 5.29
N ARG A 260 -2.61 31.29 5.28
CA ARG A 260 -3.80 31.68 4.51
C ARG A 260 -4.38 33.03 4.94
N LEU A 261 -4.36 33.34 6.23
CA LEU A 261 -4.89 34.58 6.78
C LEU A 261 -3.99 35.78 6.47
N LEU A 262 -2.67 35.62 6.66
CA LEU A 262 -1.73 36.74 6.70
C LEU A 262 -0.97 36.97 5.39
N ARG A 263 -0.85 35.96 4.49
CA ARG A 263 -0.12 36.09 3.22
C ARG A 263 -0.46 37.35 2.43
N THR A 264 -1.75 37.68 2.26
CA THR A 264 -2.18 38.85 1.48
C THR A 264 -2.10 40.18 2.23
N ARG A 265 -1.65 40.17 3.48
CA ARG A 265 -1.64 41.33 4.39
C ARG A 265 -0.28 41.50 5.08
N SER A 266 0.73 40.75 4.66
CA SER A 266 2.04 40.67 5.31
C SER A 266 2.74 42.02 5.40
N THR A 267 2.63 42.89 4.39
CA THR A 267 3.18 44.26 4.45
C THR A 267 2.53 45.07 5.57
N ALA A 268 1.20 45.01 5.71
CA ALA A 268 0.50 45.69 6.80
C ALA A 268 0.91 45.14 8.18
N VAL A 269 1.09 43.81 8.30
CA VAL A 269 1.59 43.17 9.52
C VAL A 269 3.01 43.62 9.83
N GLN A 270 3.91 43.57 8.86
CA GLN A 270 5.33 43.91 9.04
C GLN A 270 5.50 45.35 9.52
N ASN A 271 4.71 46.29 8.99
CA ASN A 271 4.74 47.70 9.39
C ASN A 271 4.37 47.94 10.87
N THR A 272 3.78 46.95 11.56
CA THR A 272 3.47 47.03 13.00
C THR A 272 4.59 46.49 13.90
N LEU A 273 5.66 45.95 13.31
CA LEU A 273 6.75 45.22 13.99
C LEU A 273 8.06 46.04 14.03
N ASN A 274 7.97 47.35 14.30
CA ASN A 274 9.12 48.27 14.22
C ASN A 274 10.01 48.29 15.47
N SER A 275 9.70 47.50 16.50
CA SER A 275 10.46 47.44 17.75
C SER A 275 11.65 46.49 17.62
N PRO A 276 12.85 46.80 18.15
CA PRO A 276 14.01 45.90 18.13
C PRO A 276 13.71 44.50 18.69
N LEU A 277 12.93 44.41 19.77
CA LEU A 277 12.49 43.13 20.36
C LEU A 277 11.66 42.24 19.40
N LEU A 278 11.07 42.81 18.35
CA LEU A 278 10.24 42.10 17.38
C LEU A 278 10.98 41.86 16.05
N LEU A 279 12.28 42.14 15.99
CA LEU A 279 13.10 41.93 14.80
C LEU A 279 13.00 40.50 14.24
N PRO A 280 13.07 39.42 15.06
CA PRO A 280 12.91 38.05 14.53
C PRO A 280 11.54 37.82 13.88
N VAL A 281 10.47 38.35 14.50
CA VAL A 281 9.10 38.29 13.97
C VAL A 281 9.02 39.05 12.65
N SER A 282 9.61 40.25 12.59
CA SER A 282 9.63 41.09 11.38
C SER A 282 10.39 40.43 10.23
N ILE A 283 11.52 39.76 10.49
CA ILE A 283 12.27 38.99 9.50
C ILE A 283 11.42 37.84 8.96
N PHE A 284 10.80 37.04 9.83
CA PHE A 284 9.94 35.93 9.44
C PHE A 284 8.75 36.40 8.58
N ILE A 285 8.04 37.46 9.00
CA ILE A 285 6.96 38.05 8.20
C ILE A 285 7.50 38.63 6.89
N GLY A 286 8.73 39.14 6.87
CA GLY A 286 9.43 39.57 5.66
C GLY A 286 9.64 38.44 4.63
N TRP A 287 9.90 37.21 5.09
CA TRP A 287 9.93 36.03 4.21
C TRP A 287 8.54 35.71 3.64
N VAL A 288 7.51 35.72 4.49
CA VAL A 288 6.11 35.51 4.09
C VAL A 288 5.65 36.58 3.09
N ARG A 289 6.10 37.83 3.27
CA ARG A 289 5.78 38.97 2.41
C ARG A 289 6.16 38.76 0.96
N LYS A 290 7.17 37.94 0.67
CA LYS A 290 7.50 37.55 -0.71
C LYS A 290 6.29 36.93 -1.41
N PHE A 291 5.46 36.17 -0.71
CA PHE A 291 4.26 35.50 -1.24
C PHE A 291 2.99 36.37 -1.23
N GLU A 292 3.06 37.62 -0.77
CA GLU A 292 1.96 38.59 -0.89
C GLU A 292 1.61 38.83 -2.35
N LYS A 293 2.64 38.94 -3.19
CA LYS A 293 2.52 39.00 -4.64
C LYS A 293 2.08 37.65 -5.18
N SER A 294 0.99 37.64 -5.95
CA SER A 294 0.45 36.44 -6.57
C SER A 294 1.45 35.74 -7.50
N GLU A 295 2.38 36.47 -8.13
CA GLU A 295 3.44 35.89 -8.97
C GLU A 295 4.33 34.94 -8.19
N ASN A 296 4.90 35.42 -7.08
CA ASN A 296 5.78 34.64 -6.21
C ASN A 296 5.03 33.50 -5.50
N TYR A 297 3.73 33.68 -5.26
CA TYR A 297 2.93 32.59 -4.72
C TYR A 297 2.72 31.47 -5.75
N LEU A 298 2.57 31.81 -7.03
CA LEU A 298 2.55 30.80 -8.09
C LEU A 298 3.92 30.15 -8.29
N THR A 299 5.04 30.85 -8.10
CA THR A 299 6.37 30.22 -8.20
C THR A 299 6.56 29.12 -7.16
N LEU A 300 6.02 29.27 -5.94
CA LEU A 300 6.04 28.20 -4.93
C LEU A 300 5.40 26.90 -5.45
N PHE A 301 4.24 26.98 -6.12
CA PHE A 301 3.59 25.79 -6.64
C PHE A 301 4.39 25.10 -7.75
N ASN A 302 5.05 25.90 -8.59
CA ASN A 302 5.91 25.40 -9.65
C ASN A 302 7.21 24.81 -9.10
N PHE A 303 7.77 25.41 -8.04
CA PHE A 303 8.91 24.85 -7.32
C PHE A 303 8.56 23.47 -6.75
N ASN A 304 7.43 23.35 -6.06
CA ASN A 304 6.95 22.06 -5.55
C ASN A 304 6.67 21.06 -6.68
N PHE A 305 6.18 21.51 -7.83
CA PHE A 305 5.98 20.67 -9.01
C PHE A 305 7.31 20.15 -9.56
N ILE A 306 8.35 20.99 -9.67
CA ILE A 306 9.69 20.59 -10.11
C ILE A 306 10.31 19.63 -9.09
N MET A 307 10.15 19.88 -7.79
CA MET A 307 10.65 19.00 -6.73
C MET A 307 9.96 17.63 -6.80
N ALA A 308 8.64 17.59 -6.98
CA ALA A 308 7.89 16.35 -7.19
C ALA A 308 8.39 15.63 -8.45
N LEU A 309 8.53 16.33 -9.58
CA LEU A 309 9.06 15.76 -10.82
C LEU A 309 10.49 15.20 -10.64
N ALA A 310 11.37 15.92 -9.96
CA ALA A 310 12.74 15.47 -9.70
C ALA A 310 12.75 14.20 -8.85
N LEU A 311 11.92 14.11 -7.82
CA LEU A 311 11.74 12.89 -7.02
C LEU A 311 11.24 11.75 -7.90
N LEU A 312 10.20 11.96 -8.71
CA LEU A 312 9.65 10.91 -9.59
C LEU A 312 10.65 10.42 -10.65
N VAL A 313 11.45 11.32 -11.24
CA VAL A 313 12.52 10.96 -12.18
C VAL A 313 13.61 10.17 -11.47
N TYR A 314 14.06 10.63 -10.29
CA TYR A 314 15.04 9.90 -9.49
C TYR A 314 14.52 8.50 -9.14
N SER A 315 13.29 8.37 -8.63
CA SER A 315 12.68 7.08 -8.30
C SER A 315 12.59 6.16 -9.51
N THR A 316 12.28 6.71 -10.69
CA THR A 316 12.22 5.93 -11.94
C THR A 316 13.60 5.38 -12.32
N ILE A 317 14.63 6.23 -12.34
CA ILE A 317 16.00 5.81 -12.65
C ILE A 317 16.51 4.82 -11.60
N ALA A 318 16.32 5.11 -10.32
CA ALA A 318 16.73 4.24 -9.23
C ALA A 318 16.08 2.85 -9.33
N SER A 319 14.81 2.77 -9.76
CA SER A 319 14.15 1.48 -9.99
C SER A 319 14.72 0.71 -11.18
N ILE A 320 15.11 1.41 -12.26
CA ILE A 320 15.71 0.82 -13.48
C ILE A 320 17.15 0.37 -13.24
N GLU A 321 17.92 1.11 -12.44
CA GLU A 321 19.34 0.83 -12.17
C GLU A 321 19.55 -0.03 -10.90
N GLY A 322 18.49 -0.26 -10.11
CA GLY A 322 18.59 -1.01 -8.86
C GLY A 322 19.23 -0.24 -7.71
N TRP A 323 19.18 1.09 -7.73
CA TRP A 323 19.66 1.95 -6.65
C TRP A 323 18.72 1.90 -5.43
N SER A 324 19.17 2.48 -4.31
CA SER A 324 18.32 2.65 -3.14
C SER A 324 17.14 3.58 -3.46
N LEU A 325 15.94 3.16 -3.07
CA LEU A 325 14.73 3.94 -3.22
C LEU A 325 14.31 4.55 -1.88
N THR A 326 13.74 5.75 -1.95
CA THR A 326 13.02 6.34 -0.82
C THR A 326 11.80 5.48 -0.47
N ASN A 327 11.27 5.65 0.75
CA ASN A 327 9.99 5.08 1.14
C ASN A 327 8.90 5.48 0.13
N GLY A 328 7.87 4.65 -0.04
CA GLY A 328 6.85 4.85 -1.06
C GLY A 328 5.88 6.01 -0.77
N ILE A 329 5.73 6.45 0.49
CA ILE A 329 4.82 7.56 0.87
C ILE A 329 5.15 8.86 0.13
N PRO A 330 6.40 9.39 0.19
CA PRO A 330 6.73 10.62 -0.54
C PRO A 330 6.61 10.45 -2.07
N ILE A 331 6.87 9.26 -2.62
CA ILE A 331 6.68 8.99 -4.07
C ILE A 331 5.20 9.13 -4.44
N LEU A 332 4.32 8.50 -3.66
CA LEU A 332 2.86 8.55 -3.85
C LEU A 332 2.33 9.99 -3.73
N LEU A 333 2.75 10.73 -2.69
CA LEU A 333 2.38 12.13 -2.51
C LEU A 333 2.90 13.03 -3.64
N ALA A 334 4.09 12.75 -4.18
CA ALA A 334 4.64 13.47 -5.32
C ALA A 334 3.82 13.22 -6.60
N PHE A 335 3.36 11.99 -6.84
CA PHE A 335 2.41 11.71 -7.94
C PHE A 335 1.11 12.48 -7.77
N PHE A 336 0.49 12.48 -6.59
CA PHE A 336 -0.73 13.24 -6.36
C PHE A 336 -0.54 14.74 -6.62
N TYR A 337 0.58 15.30 -6.15
CA TYR A 337 0.90 16.70 -6.41
C TYR A 337 1.12 16.96 -7.90
N PHE A 338 1.91 16.11 -8.57
CA PHE A 338 2.25 16.22 -9.98
C PHE A 338 1.01 16.20 -10.87
N TYR A 339 0.15 15.19 -10.71
CA TYR A 339 -1.08 15.04 -11.49
C TYR A 339 -2.09 16.14 -11.22
N TYR A 340 -2.36 16.43 -9.94
CA TYR A 340 -3.29 17.49 -9.58
C TYR A 340 -2.83 18.83 -10.14
N PHE A 341 -1.54 19.17 -10.02
CA PHE A 341 -1.00 20.44 -10.50
C PHE A 341 -1.16 20.60 -12.02
N ILE A 342 -0.91 19.54 -12.81
CA ILE A 342 -1.10 19.57 -14.27
C ILE A 342 -2.57 19.82 -14.61
N ILE A 343 -3.48 19.01 -14.06
CA ILE A 343 -4.92 19.09 -14.37
C ILE A 343 -5.48 20.45 -13.93
N ALA A 344 -5.16 20.91 -12.72
CA ALA A 344 -5.62 22.18 -12.19
C ALA A 344 -5.05 23.38 -12.98
N SER A 345 -3.81 23.28 -13.45
CA SER A 345 -3.19 24.32 -14.29
C SER A 345 -3.81 24.40 -15.69
N LEU A 346 -4.09 23.25 -16.32
CA LEU A 346 -4.80 23.20 -17.60
C LEU A 346 -6.22 23.75 -17.46
N GLY A 347 -6.96 23.33 -16.43
CA GLY A 347 -8.28 23.87 -16.13
C GLY A 347 -8.26 25.38 -15.94
N LYS A 348 -7.32 25.90 -15.13
CA LYS A 348 -7.11 27.35 -14.97
C LYS A 348 -6.85 28.04 -16.32
N TYR A 349 -5.98 27.49 -17.16
CA TYR A 349 -5.64 28.11 -18.44
C TYR A 349 -6.81 28.12 -19.44
N PHE A 350 -7.63 27.05 -19.46
CA PHE A 350 -8.86 26.99 -20.26
C PHE A 350 -9.76 28.20 -19.97
N PHE A 351 -10.00 28.45 -18.69
CA PHE A 351 -10.84 29.54 -18.21
C PHE A 351 -10.28 30.93 -18.51
N VAL A 352 -8.97 31.11 -18.32
CA VAL A 352 -8.29 32.35 -18.71
C VAL A 352 -8.43 32.60 -20.20
N ALA A 353 -8.27 31.56 -21.02
CA ALA A 353 -8.38 31.69 -22.46
C ALA A 353 -9.80 32.07 -22.91
N LYS A 354 -10.84 31.61 -22.20
CA LYS A 354 -12.22 32.09 -22.40
C LYS A 354 -12.32 33.60 -22.11
N LYS A 355 -11.85 34.03 -20.95
CA LYS A 355 -12.00 35.42 -20.47
C LYS A 355 -11.17 36.43 -21.26
N MET A 356 -9.98 36.06 -21.69
CA MET A 356 -9.06 36.93 -22.44
C MET A 356 -9.14 36.70 -23.96
N MET A 357 -10.14 35.95 -24.45
CA MET A 357 -10.31 35.59 -25.86
C MET A 357 -9.06 34.95 -26.51
N LEU A 358 -8.33 34.13 -25.76
CA LEU A 358 -7.09 33.49 -26.19
C LEU A 358 -7.29 32.11 -26.86
N PHE A 359 -8.53 31.67 -27.09
CA PHE A 359 -8.80 30.38 -27.75
C PHE A 359 -8.18 30.29 -29.16
N GLY A 360 -8.08 31.42 -29.87
CA GLY A 360 -7.40 31.47 -31.17
C GLY A 360 -5.87 31.38 -31.10
N SER A 361 -5.26 31.53 -29.92
CA SER A 361 -3.80 31.60 -29.77
C SER A 361 -3.11 30.27 -30.08
N ARG A 362 -1.91 30.33 -30.67
CA ARG A 362 -1.09 29.13 -30.95
C ARG A 362 -0.88 28.27 -29.70
N LYS A 363 -0.67 28.90 -28.53
CA LYS A 363 -0.45 28.21 -27.26
C LYS A 363 -1.67 27.40 -26.82
N PHE A 364 -2.87 27.97 -26.91
CA PHE A 364 -4.11 27.26 -26.58
C PHE A 364 -4.32 26.07 -27.51
N LYS A 365 -4.21 26.29 -28.82
CA LYS A 365 -4.34 25.23 -29.84
C LYS A 365 -3.35 24.10 -29.62
N VAL A 366 -2.09 24.39 -29.29
CA VAL A 366 -1.08 23.35 -29.02
C VAL A 366 -1.40 22.60 -27.72
N LEU A 367 -1.64 23.28 -26.60
CA LEU A 367 -1.85 22.62 -25.31
C LEU A 367 -3.11 21.75 -25.30
N PHE A 368 -4.25 22.30 -25.73
CA PHE A 368 -5.51 21.55 -25.77
C PHE A 368 -5.60 20.62 -26.97
N GLY A 369 -4.88 20.89 -28.06
CA GLY A 369 -4.71 19.96 -29.17
C GLY A 369 -3.91 18.72 -28.75
N LEU A 370 -2.81 18.88 -28.01
CA LEU A 370 -2.05 17.77 -27.42
C LEU A 370 -2.87 17.01 -26.37
N GLY A 371 -3.62 17.73 -25.53
CA GLY A 371 -4.53 17.09 -24.56
C GLY A 371 -5.66 16.31 -25.25
N GLY A 372 -6.24 16.87 -26.30
CA GLY A 372 -7.25 16.21 -27.13
C GLY A 372 -6.67 15.01 -27.88
N LEU A 373 -5.46 15.13 -28.44
CA LEU A 373 -4.73 14.02 -29.04
C LEU A 373 -4.49 12.91 -28.00
N PHE A 374 -4.00 13.25 -26.81
CA PHE A 374 -3.80 12.28 -25.74
C PHE A 374 -5.11 11.58 -25.35
N LEU A 375 -6.22 12.32 -25.24
CA LEU A 375 -7.54 11.73 -25.00
C LEU A 375 -7.96 10.80 -26.12
N VAL A 376 -7.76 11.18 -27.39
CA VAL A 376 -8.03 10.32 -28.54
C VAL A 376 -7.18 9.07 -28.49
N LEU A 377 -5.86 9.17 -28.26
CA LEU A 377 -4.97 8.02 -28.12
C LEU A 377 -5.40 7.11 -26.97
N PHE A 378 -5.81 7.68 -25.85
CA PHE A 378 -6.36 6.93 -24.71
C PHE A 378 -7.66 6.22 -25.06
N LEU A 379 -8.61 6.90 -25.72
CA LEU A 379 -9.88 6.30 -26.17
C LEU A 379 -9.62 5.19 -27.20
N VAL A 380 -8.72 5.42 -28.17
CA VAL A 380 -8.27 4.43 -29.15
C VAL A 380 -7.63 3.23 -28.46
N THR A 381 -6.87 3.44 -27.38
CA THR A 381 -6.30 2.35 -26.57
C THR A 381 -7.38 1.56 -25.81
N LYS A 382 -8.42 2.23 -25.31
CA LYS A 382 -9.47 1.60 -24.49
C LYS A 382 -10.56 0.92 -25.30
N PHE A 383 -10.90 1.47 -26.47
CA PHE A 383 -11.98 1.01 -27.32
C PHE A 383 -11.50 0.37 -28.62
N GLY A 384 -10.24 0.57 -29.00
CA GLY A 384 -9.62 -0.17 -30.08
C GLY A 384 -9.12 -1.52 -29.61
N ASN A 385 -9.21 -2.53 -30.48
CA ASN A 385 -8.62 -3.87 -30.27
C ASN A 385 -7.10 -3.82 -30.43
N ILE A 386 -6.42 -2.96 -29.67
CA ILE A 386 -4.99 -2.73 -29.81
C ILE A 386 -4.24 -3.62 -28.82
N GLU A 387 -3.37 -4.46 -29.37
CA GLU A 387 -2.50 -5.32 -28.57
C GLU A 387 -1.57 -4.50 -27.67
N ASN A 388 -1.49 -4.88 -26.39
CA ASN A 388 -0.56 -4.28 -25.44
C ASN A 388 0.54 -5.28 -25.08
N ARG A 389 1.80 -4.83 -25.09
CA ARG A 389 2.98 -5.66 -24.79
C ARG A 389 3.74 -5.21 -23.54
N THR A 390 3.20 -4.29 -22.75
CA THR A 390 3.89 -3.74 -21.55
C THR A 390 4.18 -4.81 -20.49
N HIS A 391 3.33 -5.84 -20.39
CA HIS A 391 3.43 -6.91 -19.38
C HIS A 391 3.62 -8.30 -19.99
N GLU A 392 4.16 -8.33 -21.20
CA GLU A 392 4.45 -9.54 -21.95
C GLU A 392 5.74 -10.18 -21.46
N LEU A 393 5.68 -11.47 -21.13
CA LEU A 393 6.83 -12.25 -20.70
C LEU A 393 7.71 -12.67 -21.88
N ASP A 394 8.99 -12.88 -21.61
CA ASP A 394 9.94 -13.43 -22.55
C ASP A 394 9.77 -14.96 -22.66
N LEU A 395 9.99 -15.50 -23.86
CA LEU A 395 10.08 -16.92 -24.10
C LEU A 395 11.54 -17.29 -24.38
N VAL A 396 11.99 -18.40 -23.81
CA VAL A 396 13.32 -18.97 -24.00
C VAL A 396 13.21 -20.38 -24.56
N GLN A 397 14.27 -20.91 -25.15
CA GLN A 397 14.28 -22.30 -25.60
C GLN A 397 14.26 -23.25 -24.41
N ASN A 398 13.55 -24.35 -24.56
CA ASN A 398 13.58 -25.43 -23.60
C ASN A 398 14.87 -26.24 -23.85
N LEU A 399 15.85 -26.13 -22.94
CA LEU A 399 17.10 -26.86 -23.13
C LEU A 399 16.87 -28.34 -22.78
N THR A 400 17.68 -29.23 -23.34
CA THR A 400 17.51 -30.69 -23.22
C THR A 400 17.82 -31.25 -21.82
N LYS A 401 17.92 -30.41 -20.78
CA LYS A 401 18.28 -30.82 -19.41
C LYS A 401 17.07 -30.97 -18.49
N GLU A 402 15.85 -31.00 -19.00
CA GLU A 402 14.66 -31.30 -18.19
C GLU A 402 14.74 -32.69 -17.55
N LEU A 403 14.27 -32.84 -16.30
CA LEU A 403 14.15 -34.14 -15.64
C LEU A 403 12.82 -34.81 -16.04
N PRO A 404 12.85 -36.00 -16.70
CA PRO A 404 11.63 -36.75 -16.99
C PRO A 404 10.95 -37.27 -15.73
N GLU A 405 9.62 -37.31 -15.76
CA GLU A 405 8.78 -37.84 -14.68
C GLU A 405 9.21 -39.21 -14.17
N ALA A 406 9.50 -40.16 -15.06
CA ALA A 406 9.93 -41.51 -14.68
C ALA A 406 11.25 -41.51 -13.87
N SER A 407 12.19 -40.63 -14.21
CA SER A 407 13.45 -40.48 -13.47
C SER A 407 13.21 -39.87 -12.09
N PHE A 408 12.30 -38.90 -11.99
CA PHE A 408 11.92 -38.31 -10.71
C PHE A 408 11.27 -39.35 -9.79
N TRP A 409 10.30 -40.12 -10.28
CA TRP A 409 9.65 -41.17 -9.48
C TRP A 409 10.60 -42.23 -8.98
N LYS A 410 11.57 -42.64 -9.81
CA LYS A 410 12.61 -43.57 -9.38
C LYS A 410 13.36 -43.06 -8.15
N THR A 411 13.71 -41.76 -8.11
CA THR A 411 14.39 -41.18 -6.94
C THR A 411 13.53 -41.19 -5.67
N ILE A 412 12.20 -41.17 -5.79
CA ILE A 412 11.28 -41.28 -4.65
C ILE A 412 11.13 -42.73 -4.21
N GLN A 413 10.99 -43.66 -5.16
CA GLN A 413 10.86 -45.10 -4.91
C GLN A 413 12.09 -45.65 -4.18
N ASP A 414 13.29 -45.16 -4.54
CA ASP A 414 14.56 -45.59 -3.95
C ASP A 414 14.78 -45.06 -2.50
N LYS A 415 13.91 -44.16 -1.99
CA LYS A 415 13.99 -43.65 -0.61
C LYS A 415 13.61 -44.74 0.39
N LYS A 416 14.37 -44.88 1.48
CA LYS A 416 14.13 -45.89 2.53
C LYS A 416 13.11 -45.44 3.57
N GLU A 417 12.90 -44.14 3.66
CA GLU A 417 12.06 -43.46 4.64
C GLU A 417 10.58 -43.75 4.36
N GLU A 418 9.80 -44.02 5.40
CA GLU A 418 8.38 -44.35 5.24
C GLU A 418 7.52 -43.12 4.96
N ASN A 419 7.88 -42.00 5.59
CA ASN A 419 7.12 -40.77 5.52
C ASN A 419 7.62 -39.90 4.37
N LEU A 420 6.71 -39.45 3.51
CA LEU A 420 6.96 -38.47 2.46
C LEU A 420 6.07 -37.25 2.67
N PHE A 421 6.54 -36.10 2.21
CA PHE A 421 5.91 -34.82 2.51
C PHE A 421 5.39 -34.10 1.26
N PHE A 422 4.31 -33.36 1.43
CA PHE A 422 3.89 -32.28 0.54
C PHE A 422 3.91 -30.97 1.30
N ILE A 423 4.52 -29.94 0.73
CA ILE A 423 4.52 -28.60 1.35
C ILE A 423 3.70 -27.66 0.48
N ALA A 424 2.61 -27.15 1.05
CA ALA A 424 1.77 -26.13 0.48
C ALA A 424 2.01 -24.77 1.16
N SER A 425 1.95 -23.67 0.43
CA SER A 425 2.10 -22.33 1.01
C SER A 425 1.09 -21.31 0.48
N HIS A 426 0.45 -20.64 1.43
CA HIS A 426 -0.59 -19.65 1.19
C HIS A 426 -0.09 -18.39 0.51
N GLY A 427 -1.01 -17.72 -0.18
CA GLY A 427 -0.80 -16.39 -0.70
C GLY A 427 -0.87 -15.27 0.34
N GLY A 428 -0.38 -14.09 -0.06
CA GLY A 428 -0.36 -12.91 0.83
C GLY A 428 0.83 -11.97 0.66
N GLY A 429 1.34 -11.81 -0.56
CA GLY A 429 2.35 -10.81 -0.90
C GLY A 429 3.72 -11.09 -0.28
N LEU A 430 4.46 -10.02 0.07
CA LEU A 430 5.78 -10.18 0.68
C LEU A 430 5.69 -10.80 2.08
N LYS A 431 4.58 -10.57 2.81
CA LYS A 431 4.35 -11.22 4.11
C LYS A 431 4.36 -12.74 3.99
N ALA A 432 3.56 -13.29 3.08
CA ALA A 432 3.52 -14.74 2.82
C ALA A 432 4.87 -15.29 2.36
N ASN A 433 5.55 -14.57 1.47
CA ASN A 433 6.89 -14.92 0.99
C ASN A 433 7.89 -15.02 2.15
N VAL A 434 7.99 -14.00 2.99
CA VAL A 434 8.92 -13.97 4.12
C VAL A 434 8.56 -15.02 5.16
N TRP A 435 7.27 -15.23 5.45
CA TRP A 435 6.82 -16.31 6.34
C TRP A 435 7.24 -17.69 5.80
N THR A 436 6.98 -17.96 4.53
CA THR A 436 7.35 -19.21 3.85
C THR A 436 8.85 -19.46 3.92
N LEU A 437 9.66 -18.48 3.54
CA LEU A 437 11.12 -18.59 3.55
C LEU A 437 11.64 -18.93 4.96
N ASN A 438 11.14 -18.27 6.00
CA ASN A 438 11.59 -18.52 7.36
C ASN A 438 11.10 -19.86 7.92
N VAL A 439 9.86 -20.27 7.64
CA VAL A 439 9.32 -21.58 8.06
C VAL A 439 10.10 -22.71 7.40
N VAL A 440 10.29 -22.65 6.07
CA VAL A 440 11.02 -23.68 5.33
C VAL A 440 12.47 -23.75 5.81
N ASN A 441 13.17 -22.62 5.96
CA ASN A 441 14.56 -22.63 6.44
C ASN A 441 14.67 -23.16 7.89
N THR A 442 13.71 -22.82 8.76
CA THR A 442 13.68 -23.31 10.15
C THR A 442 13.49 -24.82 10.19
N LEU A 443 12.49 -25.34 9.49
CA LEU A 443 12.25 -26.78 9.40
C LEU A 443 13.45 -27.51 8.75
N GLN A 444 14.08 -26.94 7.73
CA GLN A 444 15.29 -27.50 7.13
C GLN A 444 16.46 -27.56 8.12
N LYS A 445 16.67 -26.49 8.89
CA LYS A 445 17.69 -26.44 9.92
C LYS A 445 17.45 -27.47 11.02
N GLU A 446 16.22 -27.59 11.51
CA GLU A 446 15.85 -28.53 12.58
C GLU A 446 15.90 -29.99 12.10
N THR A 447 15.55 -30.25 10.84
CA THR A 447 15.62 -31.60 10.25
C THR A 447 16.96 -31.93 9.61
N GLN A 448 17.94 -31.01 9.67
CA GLN A 448 19.25 -31.15 9.02
C GLN A 448 19.14 -31.52 7.52
N GLY A 449 18.23 -30.85 6.80
CA GLY A 449 17.98 -31.07 5.38
C GLY A 449 16.99 -32.21 5.04
N ARG A 450 16.77 -33.16 5.97
CA ARG A 450 15.96 -34.36 5.72
C ARG A 450 14.55 -34.08 5.24
N LEU A 451 13.91 -32.99 5.70
CA LEU A 451 12.54 -32.69 5.29
C LEU A 451 12.43 -32.46 3.77
N LEU A 452 13.31 -31.67 3.13
CA LEU A 452 13.20 -31.47 1.68
C LEU A 452 13.64 -32.73 0.95
N ASP A 453 14.59 -33.49 1.49
CA ASP A 453 14.97 -34.78 0.93
C ASP A 453 13.80 -35.78 0.90
N GLN A 454 12.82 -35.65 1.79
CA GLN A 454 11.63 -36.51 1.86
C GLN A 454 10.37 -35.84 1.28
N THR A 455 10.47 -34.62 0.76
CA THR A 455 9.32 -33.89 0.20
C THR A 455 9.16 -34.20 -1.29
N ILE A 456 7.95 -34.59 -1.71
CA ILE A 456 7.61 -34.90 -3.11
C ILE A 456 7.42 -33.61 -3.92
N ALA A 457 6.65 -32.66 -3.37
CA ALA A 457 6.37 -31.41 -4.05
C ALA A 457 6.21 -30.22 -3.11
N LEU A 458 6.66 -29.07 -3.62
CA LEU A 458 6.40 -27.73 -3.11
C LEU A 458 5.34 -27.10 -4.01
N SER A 459 4.20 -26.71 -3.46
CA SER A 459 3.15 -26.00 -4.17
C SER A 459 2.75 -24.75 -3.42
N GLY A 460 2.51 -23.64 -4.12
CA GLY A 460 2.07 -22.43 -3.44
C GLY A 460 1.19 -21.57 -4.32
N ALA A 461 0.55 -20.59 -3.70
CA ALA A 461 -0.16 -19.51 -4.38
C ALA A 461 0.51 -18.16 -4.09
N SER A 462 0.43 -17.22 -5.03
CA SER A 462 0.86 -15.83 -4.80
C SER A 462 2.29 -15.68 -4.25
N GLY A 463 2.42 -14.96 -3.14
CA GLY A 463 3.61 -14.80 -2.31
C GLY A 463 4.14 -16.10 -1.71
N GLY A 464 3.30 -17.11 -1.49
CA GLY A 464 3.72 -18.45 -1.08
C GLY A 464 4.48 -19.18 -2.18
N SER A 465 3.97 -19.16 -3.43
CA SER A 465 4.72 -19.71 -4.58
C SER A 465 6.03 -18.96 -4.80
N LEU A 466 6.00 -17.63 -4.64
CA LEU A 466 7.22 -16.81 -4.71
C LEU A 466 8.22 -17.26 -3.63
N GLY A 467 7.79 -17.42 -2.37
CA GLY A 467 8.66 -17.87 -1.29
C GLY A 467 9.29 -19.24 -1.54
N LEU A 468 8.51 -20.21 -2.00
CA LEU A 468 9.01 -21.54 -2.34
C LEU A 468 10.01 -21.49 -3.51
N ALA A 469 9.71 -20.72 -4.56
CA ALA A 469 10.61 -20.58 -5.70
C ALA A 469 11.90 -19.81 -5.35
N LEU A 470 11.84 -18.79 -4.50
CA LEU A 470 13.03 -18.10 -4.01
C LEU A 470 13.86 -19.04 -3.13
N TYR A 471 13.22 -19.89 -2.30
CA TYR A 471 13.93 -20.92 -1.53
C TYR A 471 14.65 -21.93 -2.43
N THR A 472 14.05 -22.32 -3.56
CA THR A 472 14.71 -23.15 -4.58
C THR A 472 15.96 -22.48 -5.14
N GLY A 473 15.91 -21.19 -5.44
CA GLY A 473 17.10 -20.42 -5.85
C GLY A 473 18.16 -20.33 -4.75
N LEU A 474 17.76 -20.11 -3.49
CA LEU A 474 18.68 -20.11 -2.36
C LEU A 474 19.37 -21.47 -2.17
N TYR A 475 18.61 -22.57 -2.28
CA TYR A 475 19.15 -23.93 -2.22
C TYR A 475 20.10 -24.24 -3.38
N ARG A 476 19.78 -23.80 -4.61
CA ARG A 476 20.68 -23.93 -5.77
C ARG A 476 22.06 -23.31 -5.48
N GLU A 477 22.08 -22.12 -4.89
CA GLU A 477 23.32 -21.40 -4.60
C GLU A 477 24.06 -22.00 -3.40
N ASP A 478 23.37 -22.21 -2.27
CA ASP A 478 23.98 -22.46 -0.96
C ASP A 478 23.74 -23.89 -0.40
N GLY A 479 22.93 -24.71 -1.06
CA GLY A 479 22.64 -26.10 -0.64
C GLY A 479 22.02 -26.18 0.75
N GLN A 480 22.70 -26.86 1.67
CA GLN A 480 22.27 -27.02 3.06
C GLN A 480 22.95 -26.03 4.03
N ASP A 481 23.60 -24.96 3.55
CA ASP A 481 24.10 -23.87 4.41
C ASP A 481 22.94 -22.96 4.86
N PHE A 482 22.21 -23.41 5.89
CA PHE A 482 21.02 -22.74 6.39
C PHE A 482 21.29 -21.35 6.96
N GLU A 483 22.52 -21.07 7.40
CA GLU A 483 22.90 -19.75 7.91
C GLU A 483 23.16 -18.77 6.76
N ALA A 484 23.84 -19.20 5.69
CA ALA A 484 23.99 -18.40 4.47
C ALA A 484 22.62 -18.09 3.84
N ILE A 485 21.74 -19.11 3.77
CA ILE A 485 20.36 -18.95 3.32
C ILE A 485 19.61 -17.94 4.20
N GLN A 486 19.70 -18.05 5.54
CA GLN A 486 19.05 -17.11 6.44
C GLN A 486 19.53 -15.66 6.23
N GLN A 487 20.83 -15.46 6.01
CA GLN A 487 21.38 -14.13 5.73
C GLN A 487 20.84 -13.53 4.42
N LYS A 488 20.58 -14.35 3.40
CA LYS A 488 19.96 -13.90 2.16
C LYS A 488 18.45 -13.66 2.33
N ILE A 489 17.74 -14.50 3.08
CA ILE A 489 16.32 -14.27 3.47
C ILE A 489 16.18 -12.93 4.19
N ASP A 490 17.07 -12.64 5.14
CA ASP A 490 17.12 -11.39 5.88
C ASP A 490 17.37 -10.16 4.99
N ARG A 491 18.16 -10.32 3.92
CA ARG A 491 18.39 -9.27 2.92
C ARG A 491 17.17 -9.08 2.01
N LEU A 492 16.56 -10.17 1.55
CA LEU A 492 15.36 -10.17 0.71
C LEU A 492 14.18 -9.48 1.40
N SER A 493 14.00 -9.78 2.68
CA SER A 493 12.85 -9.32 3.48
C SER A 493 12.87 -7.81 3.76
N ARG A 494 14.06 -7.18 3.76
CA ARG A 494 14.25 -5.73 3.97
C ARG A 494 14.11 -4.90 2.69
N GLN A 495 13.90 -5.54 1.54
CA GLN A 495 13.86 -4.82 0.28
C GLN A 495 12.53 -4.06 0.09
N ASN A 496 12.65 -2.81 -0.37
CA ASN A 496 11.50 -2.00 -0.75
C ASN A 496 11.07 -2.31 -2.19
N TYR A 497 10.08 -3.19 -2.37
CA TYR A 497 9.46 -3.49 -3.67
C TYR A 497 8.28 -2.55 -3.97
N THR A 498 7.60 -2.08 -2.92
CA THR A 498 6.46 -1.15 -3.03
C THR A 498 6.83 0.14 -3.77
N SER A 499 7.99 0.74 -3.47
CA SER A 499 8.41 1.96 -4.16
C SER A 499 8.63 1.74 -5.66
N ILE A 500 9.10 0.55 -6.08
CA ILE A 500 9.21 0.17 -7.50
C ILE A 500 7.79 0.13 -8.10
N ASP A 501 6.87 -0.57 -7.44
CA ASP A 501 5.50 -0.72 -7.91
C ASP A 501 4.80 0.63 -8.07
N LEU A 502 4.89 1.52 -7.07
CA LEU A 502 4.29 2.85 -7.12
C LEU A 502 4.88 3.72 -8.22
N THR A 503 6.22 3.72 -8.34
CA THR A 503 6.95 4.50 -9.35
C THR A 503 6.52 4.14 -10.76
N PHE A 504 6.43 2.86 -11.07
CA PHE A 504 6.06 2.42 -12.42
C PHE A 504 4.55 2.45 -12.65
N THR A 505 3.74 2.05 -11.66
CA THR A 505 2.27 2.01 -11.79
C THR A 505 1.72 3.40 -12.11
N PHE A 506 2.09 4.41 -11.32
CA PHE A 506 1.67 5.78 -11.57
C PHE A 506 2.59 6.52 -12.55
N GLY A 507 3.69 5.90 -12.98
CA GLY A 507 4.64 6.45 -13.94
C GLY A 507 4.59 5.71 -15.27
N LEU A 508 5.76 5.23 -15.71
CA LEU A 508 5.99 4.77 -17.08
C LEU A 508 5.05 3.66 -17.54
N ASP A 509 4.66 2.70 -16.68
CA ASP A 509 3.78 1.60 -17.09
C ASP A 509 2.39 2.11 -17.51
N THR A 510 1.87 3.18 -16.89
CA THR A 510 0.57 3.74 -17.28
C THR A 510 0.62 4.35 -18.68
N TYR A 511 1.69 5.07 -19.01
CA TYR A 511 1.82 5.76 -20.30
C TYR A 511 2.20 4.81 -21.43
N ARG A 512 3.02 3.80 -21.13
CA ARG A 512 3.40 2.77 -22.11
C ARG A 512 2.22 1.91 -22.54
N LYS A 513 1.10 1.91 -21.84
CA LYS A 513 -0.10 1.19 -22.32
C LYS A 513 -0.83 1.92 -23.44
N ILE A 514 -0.55 3.21 -23.65
CA ILE A 514 -1.25 4.05 -24.61
C ILE A 514 -0.65 3.85 -26.00
N TRP A 515 -1.47 3.54 -26.99
CA TRP A 515 -1.05 3.47 -28.39
C TRP A 515 -0.51 4.83 -28.88
N PRO A 516 0.59 4.87 -29.68
CA PRO A 516 1.38 3.76 -30.23
C PRO A 516 2.54 3.28 -29.34
N PHE A 517 2.63 3.72 -28.08
CA PHE A 517 3.70 3.38 -27.14
C PHE A 517 3.54 2.01 -26.45
N ASN A 518 2.52 1.24 -26.85
CA ASN A 518 2.18 -0.07 -26.28
C ASN A 518 2.97 -1.24 -26.86
N GLN A 519 4.01 -0.93 -27.63
CA GLN A 519 4.96 -1.89 -28.16
C GLN A 519 6.04 -2.25 -27.12
N ARG A 520 6.72 -3.38 -27.37
CA ARG A 520 7.82 -3.83 -26.53
C ARG A 520 9.07 -2.99 -26.84
N TYR A 521 9.53 -2.24 -25.84
CA TYR A 521 10.77 -1.46 -25.88
C TYR A 521 11.85 -2.14 -25.04
N SER A 522 13.10 -1.67 -25.15
CA SER A 522 14.22 -2.15 -24.32
C SER A 522 13.95 -1.97 -22.82
N LEU A 523 13.25 -0.89 -22.45
CA LEU A 523 12.79 -0.66 -21.09
C LEU A 523 11.77 -1.74 -20.70
N ARG A 524 11.96 -2.37 -19.53
CA ARG A 524 11.05 -3.39 -19.01
C ARG A 524 10.02 -2.79 -18.06
N ASP A 525 9.13 -3.60 -17.52
CA ASP A 525 8.04 -3.18 -16.64
C ASP A 525 8.35 -3.47 -15.17
N ARG A 526 7.46 -3.05 -14.27
CA ARG A 526 7.67 -3.21 -12.82
C ARG A 526 7.95 -4.65 -12.34
N PRO A 527 7.26 -5.72 -12.80
CA PRO A 527 7.50 -7.07 -12.32
C PRO A 527 8.87 -7.58 -12.77
N TYR A 528 9.34 -7.19 -13.95
CA TYR A 528 10.70 -7.50 -14.40
C TYR A 528 11.75 -6.90 -13.44
N TYR A 529 11.65 -5.60 -13.14
CA TYR A 529 12.61 -4.94 -12.26
C TYR A 529 12.52 -5.43 -10.81
N ALA A 530 11.32 -5.78 -10.34
CA ALA A 530 11.13 -6.43 -9.05
C ALA A 530 11.81 -7.80 -9.00
N MET A 531 11.61 -8.65 -10.01
CA MET A 531 12.26 -9.97 -10.10
C MET A 531 13.77 -9.87 -10.20
N ARG A 532 14.32 -8.88 -10.92
CA ARG A 532 15.78 -8.66 -10.97
C ARG A 532 16.36 -8.35 -9.61
N LYS A 533 15.60 -7.64 -8.78
CA LYS A 533 16.00 -7.34 -7.40
C LYS A 533 16.00 -8.60 -6.52
N TYR A 534 15.02 -9.49 -6.70
CA TYR A 534 15.03 -10.82 -6.06
C TYR A 534 16.24 -11.63 -6.49
N GLN A 535 16.45 -11.76 -7.81
CA GLN A 535 17.58 -12.48 -8.40
C GLN A 535 18.93 -12.01 -7.82
N ASN A 536 19.21 -10.72 -7.87
CA ASN A 536 20.48 -10.16 -7.42
C ASN A 536 20.74 -10.27 -5.91
N THR A 537 19.70 -10.61 -5.14
CA THR A 537 19.85 -10.90 -3.70
C THR A 537 20.09 -12.39 -3.44
N ILE A 538 19.59 -13.26 -4.32
CA ILE A 538 19.72 -14.72 -4.22
C ILE A 538 21.04 -15.18 -4.82
N GLU A 539 21.32 -14.80 -6.06
CA GLU A 539 22.47 -15.28 -6.83
C GLU A 539 23.77 -14.67 -6.33
N HIS A 540 24.84 -15.47 -6.32
CA HIS A 540 26.17 -14.97 -5.93
C HIS A 540 26.72 -13.93 -6.92
N THR A 541 26.27 -13.96 -8.18
CA THR A 541 26.71 -13.03 -9.23
C THR A 541 25.54 -12.14 -9.69
N PRO A 542 25.45 -10.88 -9.19
CA PRO A 542 24.41 -9.95 -9.60
C PRO A 542 24.48 -9.62 -11.10
N SER A 543 23.30 -9.45 -11.72
CA SER A 543 23.15 -9.08 -13.13
C SER A 543 22.25 -7.84 -13.30
N ASN A 544 22.49 -7.07 -14.36
CA ASN A 544 21.60 -5.99 -14.76
C ASN A 544 20.37 -6.46 -15.55
N GLN A 545 20.33 -7.75 -15.92
CA GLN A 545 19.25 -8.43 -16.64
C GLN A 545 18.75 -9.64 -15.85
N LEU A 546 17.52 -10.07 -16.14
CA LEU A 546 17.01 -11.32 -15.60
C LEU A 546 17.70 -12.51 -16.25
N ASP A 547 17.95 -13.55 -15.46
CA ASP A 547 18.40 -14.86 -15.93
C ASP A 547 17.41 -15.40 -16.99
N ASN A 548 17.97 -15.93 -18.08
CA ASN A 548 17.23 -16.51 -19.20
C ASN A 548 17.19 -18.05 -19.15
N THR A 549 17.71 -18.67 -18.09
CA THR A 549 17.61 -20.10 -17.82
C THR A 549 16.14 -20.49 -17.70
N SER A 550 15.75 -21.57 -18.39
CA SER A 550 14.37 -22.04 -18.40
C SER A 550 13.90 -22.44 -17.00
N PHE A 551 12.58 -22.39 -16.77
CA PHE A 551 12.02 -22.76 -15.46
C PHE A 551 12.48 -24.15 -14.98
N ARG A 552 12.48 -25.15 -15.87
CA ARG A 552 12.86 -26.53 -15.52
C ARG A 552 14.36 -26.73 -15.41
N ASP A 553 15.16 -26.06 -16.24
CA ASP A 553 16.62 -26.15 -16.15
C ASP A 553 17.12 -25.53 -14.84
N TYR A 554 16.60 -24.37 -14.46
CA TYR A 554 16.96 -23.69 -13.21
C TYR A 554 16.62 -24.56 -11.99
N TRP A 555 15.43 -25.17 -11.98
CA TRP A 555 15.05 -26.12 -10.94
C TRP A 555 15.92 -27.38 -10.96
N ASN A 556 16.26 -27.91 -12.14
CA ASN A 556 17.12 -29.09 -12.23
C ASN A 556 18.53 -28.82 -11.66
N GLU A 557 19.04 -27.59 -11.78
CA GLU A 557 20.30 -27.24 -11.09
C GLU A 557 20.19 -27.31 -9.56
N ALA A 558 19.04 -26.95 -8.98
CA ALA A 558 18.76 -27.17 -7.56
C ALA A 558 18.67 -28.68 -7.23
N PHE A 559 18.01 -29.47 -8.11
CA PHE A 559 17.91 -30.92 -7.97
C PHE A 559 19.28 -31.62 -7.97
N GLN A 560 20.18 -31.21 -8.85
CA GLN A 560 21.52 -31.80 -8.96
C GLN A 560 22.49 -31.34 -7.85
N LYS A 561 22.16 -30.27 -7.10
CA LYS A 561 23.05 -29.68 -6.07
C LYS A 561 23.48 -30.69 -5.00
N THR A 562 22.55 -31.52 -4.56
CA THR A 562 22.72 -32.54 -3.51
C THR A 562 22.24 -33.92 -3.96
N GLY A 563 21.74 -34.04 -5.20
CA GLY A 563 21.22 -35.26 -5.80
C GLY A 563 19.70 -35.45 -5.67
N TYR A 564 19.01 -34.59 -4.94
CA TYR A 564 17.55 -34.55 -4.91
C TYR A 564 17.03 -33.17 -4.49
N TYR A 565 15.93 -32.73 -5.10
CA TYR A 565 15.14 -31.61 -4.62
C TYR A 565 13.66 -31.83 -4.96
N PRO A 566 12.70 -31.40 -4.12
CA PRO A 566 11.29 -31.62 -4.39
C PRO A 566 10.83 -30.95 -5.68
N SER A 567 9.83 -31.55 -6.35
CA SER A 567 9.25 -30.90 -7.52
C SER A 567 8.56 -29.58 -7.14
N LEU A 568 8.66 -28.56 -7.99
CA LEU A 568 8.08 -27.24 -7.77
C LEU A 568 6.84 -27.06 -8.64
N ILE A 569 5.72 -26.71 -8.02
CA ILE A 569 4.43 -26.43 -8.65
C ILE A 569 4.09 -24.96 -8.42
N MET A 570 4.12 -24.16 -9.49
CA MET A 570 3.70 -22.77 -9.46
C MET A 570 2.28 -22.63 -9.99
N ASN A 571 1.34 -22.28 -9.11
CA ASN A 571 -0.06 -22.10 -9.48
C ASN A 571 -0.32 -20.67 -9.97
N THR A 572 -1.10 -20.56 -11.04
CA THR A 572 -1.66 -19.30 -11.56
C THR A 572 -3.11 -19.49 -11.99
N ALA A 573 -3.85 -18.40 -12.17
CA ALA A 573 -5.21 -18.42 -12.70
C ALA A 573 -5.25 -17.80 -14.10
N GLY A 574 -5.73 -18.55 -15.09
CA GLY A 574 -6.00 -18.05 -16.43
C GLY A 574 -7.28 -17.23 -16.45
N THR A 575 -7.27 -16.10 -17.18
CA THR A 575 -8.46 -15.22 -17.31
C THR A 575 -9.68 -15.89 -17.95
N LYS A 576 -9.51 -17.07 -18.57
CA LYS A 576 -10.59 -17.91 -19.10
C LYS A 576 -11.20 -18.90 -18.08
N GLY A 577 -10.73 -18.89 -16.84
CA GLY A 577 -11.23 -19.73 -15.74
C GLY A 577 -10.42 -21.01 -15.46
N SER A 578 -9.55 -21.45 -16.37
CA SER A 578 -8.66 -22.58 -16.14
C SER A 578 -7.47 -22.19 -15.24
N ARG A 579 -6.82 -23.20 -14.64
CA ARG A 579 -5.54 -23.00 -13.96
C ARG A 579 -4.42 -22.89 -14.99
N GLY A 580 -3.35 -22.19 -14.66
CA GLY A 580 -2.08 -22.27 -15.36
C GLY A 580 -1.02 -22.77 -14.39
N ILE A 581 -0.35 -23.88 -14.71
CA ILE A 581 0.61 -24.51 -13.80
C ILE A 581 1.97 -24.59 -14.47
N LEU A 582 3.01 -24.16 -13.74
CA LEU A 582 4.38 -24.54 -14.05
C LEU A 582 4.81 -25.66 -13.11
N TRP A 583 5.06 -26.84 -13.67
CA TRP A 583 5.62 -27.98 -12.94
C TRP A 583 7.05 -28.24 -13.40
N SER A 584 7.95 -28.36 -12.42
CA SER A 584 9.39 -28.44 -12.68
C SER A 584 9.85 -29.77 -13.27
N VAL A 585 9.09 -30.84 -13.02
CA VAL A 585 9.32 -32.15 -13.62
C VAL A 585 8.59 -32.18 -14.98
N LYS A 586 9.19 -32.85 -15.96
CA LYS A 586 8.59 -33.00 -17.29
C LYS A 586 7.56 -34.15 -17.27
N PRO A 587 6.26 -33.86 -17.37
CA PRO A 587 5.20 -34.86 -17.35
C PRO A 587 5.21 -35.70 -18.62
N ASN A 588 4.77 -36.96 -18.52
CA ASN A 588 4.38 -37.75 -19.68
C ASN A 588 2.98 -37.36 -20.17
N ASP A 589 2.03 -37.24 -19.25
CA ASP A 589 0.67 -36.77 -19.48
C ASP A 589 0.30 -35.72 -18.43
N PHE A 590 0.29 -34.45 -18.84
CA PHE A 590 0.05 -33.35 -17.92
C PHE A 590 -1.41 -33.28 -17.45
N GLU A 591 -2.38 -33.57 -18.31
CA GLU A 591 -3.80 -33.49 -17.97
C GLU A 591 -4.22 -34.60 -17.01
N ALA A 592 -3.56 -35.77 -17.10
CA ALA A 592 -3.76 -36.84 -16.13
C ALA A 592 -3.34 -36.46 -14.70
N ILE A 593 -2.32 -35.59 -14.58
CA ILE A 593 -1.79 -35.12 -13.30
C ILE A 593 -2.58 -33.90 -12.82
N PHE A 594 -2.71 -32.87 -13.66
CA PHE A 594 -3.32 -31.59 -13.31
C PHE A 594 -4.55 -31.33 -14.19
N PRO A 595 -5.74 -31.81 -13.78
CA PRO A 595 -6.95 -31.68 -14.60
C PRO A 595 -7.38 -30.22 -14.75
N PHE A 596 -7.88 -29.84 -15.94
CA PHE A 596 -8.39 -28.48 -16.20
C PHE A 596 -7.33 -27.39 -15.93
N ALA A 597 -6.07 -27.68 -16.30
CA ALA A 597 -4.94 -26.78 -16.16
C ALA A 597 -4.15 -26.67 -17.46
N GLU A 598 -3.52 -25.53 -17.69
CA GLU A 598 -2.59 -25.34 -18.81
C GLU A 598 -1.15 -25.53 -18.34
N ASN A 599 -0.37 -26.31 -19.10
CA ASN A 599 1.05 -26.48 -18.85
C ASN A 599 1.83 -25.23 -19.31
N LEU A 600 2.14 -24.34 -18.37
CA LEU A 600 2.90 -23.12 -18.63
C LEU A 600 4.42 -23.35 -18.63
N ALA A 601 4.89 -24.55 -18.23
CA ALA A 601 6.29 -24.94 -18.34
C ALA A 601 6.66 -25.47 -19.74
N THR A 602 5.69 -25.58 -20.66
CA THR A 602 5.93 -25.98 -22.06
C THR A 602 5.04 -25.16 -22.99
N ILE A 603 5.63 -24.14 -23.63
CA ILE A 603 4.95 -23.14 -24.45
C ILE A 603 5.37 -23.31 -25.91
N ASN A 604 4.54 -23.94 -26.75
CA ASN A 604 4.76 -24.18 -28.20
C ASN A 604 6.11 -24.82 -28.58
N ASN A 605 6.11 -26.08 -29.03
CA ASN A 605 7.22 -26.82 -29.68
C ASN A 605 8.63 -26.22 -29.46
N ASP A 606 9.18 -26.44 -28.26
CA ASP A 606 10.54 -26.10 -27.79
C ASP A 606 10.77 -24.75 -27.10
N LYS A 607 9.72 -23.99 -26.76
CA LYS A 607 9.87 -22.78 -25.90
C LYS A 607 9.20 -22.93 -24.53
N THR A 608 9.65 -22.09 -23.60
CA THR A 608 9.13 -22.00 -22.23
C THR A 608 9.46 -20.64 -21.61
N LEU A 609 9.07 -20.43 -20.36
CA LEU A 609 9.40 -19.22 -19.59
C LEU A 609 10.75 -19.36 -18.89
N PRO A 610 11.55 -18.28 -18.81
CA PRO A 610 12.70 -18.26 -17.93
C PRO A 610 12.27 -18.19 -16.46
N TYR A 611 13.08 -18.75 -15.57
CA TYR A 611 12.70 -19.04 -14.18
C TYR A 611 12.07 -17.86 -13.45
N TYR A 612 12.74 -16.71 -13.35
CA TYR A 612 12.19 -15.57 -12.61
C TYR A 612 10.95 -14.95 -13.27
N GLN A 613 10.80 -15.05 -14.59
CA GLN A 613 9.59 -14.55 -15.27
C GLN A 613 8.41 -15.50 -15.08
N ALA A 614 8.67 -16.82 -15.10
CA ALA A 614 7.75 -17.85 -14.64
C ALA A 614 7.28 -17.56 -13.21
N VAL A 615 8.22 -17.35 -12.28
CA VAL A 615 7.92 -17.00 -10.89
C VAL A 615 7.11 -15.71 -10.78
N SER A 616 7.38 -14.73 -11.66
CA SER A 616 6.63 -13.47 -11.67
C SER A 616 5.14 -13.66 -11.94
N THR A 617 4.71 -14.75 -12.60
CA THR A 617 3.29 -15.01 -12.91
C THR A 617 2.44 -15.25 -11.67
N THR A 618 3.05 -15.74 -10.58
CA THR A 618 2.34 -15.97 -9.32
C THR A 618 2.22 -14.68 -8.51
N ASN A 619 3.14 -13.72 -8.66
CA ASN A 619 3.11 -12.45 -7.91
C ASN A 619 2.31 -11.33 -8.63
N ARG A 620 1.05 -11.61 -9.02
CA ARG A 620 0.21 -10.71 -9.85
C ARG A 620 -1.08 -10.25 -9.14
N PHE A 621 -0.92 -9.54 -8.03
CA PHE A 621 -2.01 -8.93 -7.27
C PHE A 621 -2.82 -7.89 -8.09
N PRO A 622 -4.16 -7.99 -8.12
CA PRO A 622 -5.03 -7.00 -8.74
C PRO A 622 -4.73 -5.56 -8.28
N VAL A 623 -4.97 -4.57 -9.14
CA VAL A 623 -4.66 -3.12 -8.96
C VAL A 623 -3.17 -2.77 -9.02
N PHE A 624 -2.30 -3.43 -8.26
CA PHE A 624 -0.87 -3.08 -8.17
C PHE A 624 0.03 -3.88 -9.09
N SER A 625 -0.32 -5.11 -9.44
CA SER A 625 0.37 -5.91 -10.45
C SER A 625 -0.57 -6.27 -11.60
N PRO A 626 -0.15 -6.06 -12.85
CA PRO A 626 -0.97 -6.37 -14.01
C PRO A 626 -0.87 -7.86 -14.33
N ALA A 627 -1.91 -8.44 -14.93
CA ALA A 627 -1.86 -9.80 -15.43
C ALA A 627 -0.61 -10.03 -16.31
N ALA A 628 0.04 -11.17 -16.12
CA ALA A 628 1.15 -11.59 -16.97
C ALA A 628 0.57 -12.01 -18.33
N LYS A 629 1.11 -11.44 -19.40
CA LYS A 629 0.76 -11.86 -20.76
C LYS A 629 1.81 -12.85 -21.25
N ILE A 630 1.38 -14.07 -21.57
CA ILE A 630 2.22 -15.07 -22.23
C ILE A 630 1.87 -15.09 -23.71
N PRO A 631 2.82 -14.80 -24.62
CA PRO A 631 2.57 -14.80 -26.06
C PRO A 631 1.95 -16.11 -26.54
N GLY A 632 0.78 -16.04 -27.19
CA GLY A 632 0.09 -17.21 -27.74
C GLY A 632 -0.75 -18.03 -26.75
N TYR A 633 -0.66 -17.75 -25.44
CA TYR A 633 -1.36 -18.52 -24.39
C TYR A 633 -2.44 -17.70 -23.68
N GLY A 634 -2.17 -16.42 -23.40
CA GLY A 634 -3.16 -15.50 -22.85
C GLY A 634 -2.68 -14.73 -21.64
N HIS A 635 -3.61 -14.41 -20.74
CA HIS A 635 -3.35 -13.61 -19.54
C HIS A 635 -3.56 -14.45 -18.29
N TYR A 636 -2.57 -14.37 -17.40
CA TYR A 636 -2.53 -15.10 -16.14
C TYR A 636 -2.39 -14.12 -14.98
N ILE A 637 -3.17 -14.38 -13.93
CA ILE A 637 -3.14 -13.65 -12.67
C ILE A 637 -2.75 -14.61 -11.55
N ASP A 638 -2.64 -14.05 -10.35
CA ASP A 638 -2.38 -14.81 -9.14
C ASP A 638 -3.37 -15.97 -8.93
N ALA A 639 -2.86 -17.11 -8.49
CA ALA A 639 -3.67 -18.30 -8.16
C ALA A 639 -4.68 -18.08 -7.04
N GLY A 640 -4.53 -17.03 -6.21
CA GLY A 640 -5.50 -16.71 -5.17
C GLY A 640 -6.95 -16.58 -5.68
N ALA A 641 -7.14 -16.26 -6.97
CA ALA A 641 -8.46 -16.24 -7.61
C ALA A 641 -9.13 -17.62 -7.74
N ILE A 642 -8.38 -18.72 -7.58
CA ILE A 642 -8.84 -20.11 -7.64
C ILE A 642 -8.51 -20.84 -6.33
N ASP A 643 -7.23 -21.00 -6.01
CA ASP A 643 -6.75 -21.63 -4.78
C ASP A 643 -5.62 -20.78 -4.19
N ASN A 644 -5.90 -20.15 -3.04
CA ASN A 644 -4.92 -19.33 -2.33
C ASN A 644 -4.03 -20.13 -1.36
N SER A 645 -4.21 -21.45 -1.21
CA SER A 645 -3.44 -22.31 -0.29
C SER A 645 -2.26 -23.02 -0.95
N GLY A 646 -2.36 -23.31 -2.26
CA GLY A 646 -1.43 -24.20 -2.96
C GLY A 646 -1.69 -25.69 -2.69
N LEU A 647 -2.63 -26.04 -1.80
CA LEU A 647 -2.96 -27.44 -1.51
C LEU A 647 -3.51 -28.18 -2.72
N LEU A 648 -4.22 -27.49 -3.62
CA LEU A 648 -4.85 -28.13 -4.77
C LEU A 648 -3.81 -28.76 -5.69
N GLY A 649 -2.66 -28.09 -5.90
CA GLY A 649 -1.57 -28.66 -6.71
C GLY A 649 -0.93 -29.89 -6.07
N CYS A 650 -0.77 -29.90 -4.74
CA CYS A 650 -0.30 -31.07 -4.01
C CYS A 650 -1.31 -32.23 -4.06
N LEU A 651 -2.61 -31.93 -3.94
CA LEU A 651 -3.68 -32.91 -3.99
C LEU A 651 -3.80 -33.55 -5.37
N ASP A 652 -3.74 -32.76 -6.45
CA ASP A 652 -3.74 -33.27 -7.82
C ASP A 652 -2.63 -34.31 -8.03
N LEU A 653 -1.40 -33.97 -7.61
CA LEU A 653 -0.26 -34.86 -7.73
C LEU A 653 -0.43 -36.11 -6.83
N HIS A 654 -0.89 -35.97 -5.59
CA HIS A 654 -1.14 -37.13 -4.74
C HIS A 654 -2.24 -38.04 -5.30
N GLN A 655 -3.32 -37.48 -5.86
CA GLN A 655 -4.39 -38.26 -6.50
C GLN A 655 -3.90 -38.99 -7.76
N TYR A 656 -2.97 -38.39 -8.51
CA TYR A 656 -2.28 -39.09 -9.59
C TYR A 656 -1.46 -40.28 -9.07
N LEU A 657 -0.73 -40.12 -7.96
CA LEU A 657 0.06 -41.19 -7.37
C LEU A 657 -0.82 -42.31 -6.79
N LEU A 658 -1.97 -42.01 -6.18
CA LEU A 658 -2.91 -43.02 -5.68
C LEU A 658 -3.53 -43.86 -6.81
N ARG A 659 -3.71 -43.29 -8.01
CA ARG A 659 -4.15 -44.01 -9.20
C ARG A 659 -3.05 -44.89 -9.81
N ASN A 660 -1.80 -44.69 -9.41
CA ASN A 660 -0.62 -45.39 -9.91
C ASN A 660 0.20 -45.93 -8.71
N PRO A 661 -0.32 -46.91 -7.96
CA PRO A 661 0.23 -47.33 -6.67
C PRO A 661 1.67 -47.86 -6.74
N ASP A 662 2.10 -48.36 -7.90
CA ASP A 662 3.47 -48.81 -8.15
C ASP A 662 4.51 -47.67 -8.00
N LEU A 663 4.08 -46.40 -8.10
CA LEU A 663 4.95 -45.24 -7.95
C LEU A 663 5.28 -44.91 -6.49
N LEU A 664 4.41 -45.26 -5.53
CA LEU A 664 4.60 -45.01 -4.10
C LEU A 664 4.22 -46.23 -3.24
N PRO A 665 4.88 -47.39 -3.41
CA PRO A 665 4.50 -48.58 -2.66
C PRO A 665 4.87 -48.41 -1.17
N TYR A 666 3.87 -48.53 -0.29
CA TYR A 666 4.04 -48.55 1.17
C TYR A 666 4.64 -47.27 1.78
N LYS A 667 4.26 -46.08 1.27
CA LYS A 667 4.66 -44.77 1.82
C LYS A 667 3.49 -44.07 2.51
N LYS A 668 3.79 -43.42 3.64
CA LYS A 668 2.86 -42.56 4.40
C LYS A 668 3.05 -41.12 3.95
N ILE A 669 1.98 -40.33 3.94
CA ILE A 669 1.99 -38.96 3.43
C ILE A 669 1.71 -37.96 4.55
N ALA A 670 2.56 -36.95 4.67
CA ALA A 670 2.36 -35.81 5.56
C ALA A 670 2.23 -34.51 4.75
N TYR A 671 1.14 -33.78 4.96
CA TYR A 671 0.93 -32.46 4.40
C TYR A 671 1.38 -31.39 5.37
N ILE A 672 2.19 -30.44 4.90
CA ILE A 672 2.56 -29.23 5.65
C ILE A 672 1.99 -28.04 4.90
N GLU A 673 1.01 -27.38 5.48
CA GLU A 673 0.42 -26.16 4.95
C GLU A 673 0.92 -24.94 5.73
N ILE A 674 1.61 -24.03 5.04
CA ILE A 674 2.15 -22.79 5.62
C ILE A 674 1.13 -21.67 5.43
N ILE A 675 0.61 -21.14 6.54
CA ILE A 675 -0.55 -20.22 6.54
C ILE A 675 -0.18 -18.88 7.19
N ASN A 676 -0.37 -17.77 6.46
CA ASN A 676 -0.15 -16.40 6.98
C ASN A 676 -1.44 -15.56 7.07
N SER A 677 -2.61 -16.18 6.90
CA SER A 677 -3.91 -15.50 6.89
C SER A 677 -4.41 -15.28 8.31
N LYS A 678 -4.70 -14.01 8.63
CA LYS A 678 -5.30 -13.64 9.92
C LYS A 678 -6.72 -14.18 10.04
N SER A 679 -7.50 -14.16 8.96
CA SER A 679 -8.87 -14.70 8.93
C SER A 679 -8.91 -16.19 9.21
N LEU A 680 -7.98 -16.97 8.62
CA LEU A 680 -7.89 -18.41 8.89
C LEU A 680 -7.42 -18.70 10.33
N TYR A 681 -6.52 -17.87 10.88
CA TYR A 681 -6.12 -17.97 12.29
C TYR A 681 -7.28 -17.61 13.24
N ILE A 682 -8.08 -16.59 12.92
CA ILE A 682 -9.32 -16.27 13.67
C ILE A 682 -10.27 -17.47 13.64
N ASN A 683 -10.49 -18.07 12.47
CA ASN A 683 -11.33 -19.27 12.36
C ASN A 683 -10.82 -20.43 13.22
N TYR A 684 -9.50 -20.68 13.21
CA TYR A 684 -8.87 -21.67 14.08
C TYR A 684 -9.15 -21.40 15.57
N LEU A 685 -8.98 -20.16 16.02
CA LEU A 685 -9.27 -19.77 17.41
C LEU A 685 -10.75 -19.89 17.78
N VAL A 686 -11.65 -19.53 16.86
CA VAL A 686 -13.10 -19.65 17.07
C VAL A 686 -13.51 -21.12 17.20
N GLU A 687 -13.00 -22.00 16.34
CA GLU A 687 -13.30 -23.44 16.42
C GLU A 687 -12.68 -24.08 17.66
N LYS A 688 -11.46 -23.66 18.06
CA LYS A 688 -10.83 -24.07 19.32
C LYS A 688 -11.70 -23.66 20.53
N PHE A 689 -12.13 -22.40 20.58
CA PHE A 689 -13.02 -21.89 21.63
C PHE A 689 -14.34 -22.66 21.70
N LYS A 690 -14.96 -22.91 20.54
CA LYS A 690 -16.20 -23.69 20.45
C LYS A 690 -16.02 -25.11 21.00
N ALA A 691 -14.93 -25.78 20.64
CA ALA A 691 -14.63 -27.12 21.14
C ALA A 691 -14.42 -27.14 22.67
N GLU A 692 -13.64 -26.20 23.21
CA GLU A 692 -13.36 -26.11 24.65
C GLU A 692 -14.60 -25.77 25.49
N ASN A 693 -15.59 -25.11 24.89
CA ASN A 693 -16.82 -24.68 25.57
C ASN A 693 -18.05 -25.50 25.16
N ASN A 694 -17.89 -26.58 24.39
CA ASN A 694 -18.97 -27.42 23.86
C ASN A 694 -20.06 -26.62 23.11
N LEU A 695 -19.65 -25.62 22.32
CA LEU A 695 -20.54 -24.78 21.53
C LEU A 695 -20.59 -25.26 20.08
N THR A 696 -21.79 -25.44 19.53
CA THR A 696 -21.97 -25.73 18.10
C THR A 696 -22.02 -24.44 17.27
N HIS A 697 -22.49 -23.33 17.85
CA HIS A 697 -22.71 -22.06 17.18
C HIS A 697 -22.50 -20.87 18.14
N ILE A 698 -21.97 -19.76 17.62
CA ILE A 698 -21.90 -18.47 18.33
C ILE A 698 -23.01 -17.58 17.77
N ALA A 699 -24.04 -17.33 18.58
CA ALA A 699 -25.15 -16.47 18.18
C ALA A 699 -24.67 -15.02 18.00
N LYS A 700 -25.12 -14.39 16.91
CA LYS A 700 -24.74 -13.04 16.51
C LYS A 700 -25.95 -12.21 16.06
N ASP A 701 -25.86 -10.91 16.29
CA ASP A 701 -26.73 -9.89 15.71
C ASP A 701 -26.09 -9.43 14.39
N GLU A 702 -26.69 -9.82 13.27
CA GLU A 702 -26.12 -9.63 11.94
C GLU A 702 -26.16 -8.17 11.50
N VAL A 703 -25.11 -7.74 10.78
CA VAL A 703 -25.12 -6.46 10.07
C VAL A 703 -25.71 -6.68 8.68
N GLU A 704 -26.89 -6.09 8.41
CA GLU A 704 -27.48 -6.17 7.07
C GLU A 704 -26.49 -5.67 6.01
N THR A 705 -26.20 -6.53 5.05
CA THR A 705 -25.30 -6.23 3.94
C THR A 705 -26.11 -6.14 2.66
N ASP A 706 -25.90 -5.07 1.89
CA ASP A 706 -26.53 -4.91 0.57
C ASP A 706 -26.16 -6.09 -0.35
N ASN A 707 -27.12 -6.56 -1.16
CA ASN A 707 -26.93 -7.72 -2.03
C ASN A 707 -25.70 -7.59 -2.96
N ILE A 708 -25.42 -6.39 -3.48
CA ILE A 708 -24.26 -6.16 -4.37
C ILE A 708 -22.95 -6.29 -3.59
N VAL A 709 -22.95 -5.79 -2.35
CA VAL A 709 -21.77 -5.86 -1.47
C VAL A 709 -21.53 -7.29 -1.05
N ALA A 710 -22.58 -8.04 -0.70
CA ALA A 710 -22.50 -9.45 -0.33
C ALA A 710 -22.00 -10.33 -1.49
N ASP A 711 -22.51 -10.13 -2.71
CA ASP A 711 -22.06 -10.84 -3.90
C ASP A 711 -20.59 -10.54 -4.22
N LEU A 712 -20.17 -9.27 -4.07
CA LEU A 712 -18.79 -8.87 -4.30
C LEU A 712 -17.84 -9.42 -3.23
N GLN A 713 -18.21 -9.33 -1.95
CA GLN A 713 -17.45 -9.90 -0.84
C GLN A 713 -17.29 -11.41 -1.00
N THR A 714 -18.38 -12.09 -1.36
CA THR A 714 -18.36 -13.51 -1.69
C THR A 714 -17.40 -13.73 -2.85
N GLY A 715 -17.63 -13.12 -4.02
CA GLY A 715 -16.78 -13.29 -5.21
C GLY A 715 -15.28 -13.04 -4.97
N LEU A 716 -14.93 -12.11 -4.09
CA LEU A 716 -13.55 -11.73 -3.75
C LEU A 716 -12.95 -12.49 -2.55
N ASN A 717 -13.73 -13.32 -1.86
CA ASN A 717 -13.23 -14.09 -0.73
C ASN A 717 -12.30 -15.21 -1.21
N LEU A 718 -11.01 -15.06 -0.93
CA LEU A 718 -9.92 -15.96 -1.33
C LEU A 718 -9.82 -17.22 -0.45
N ASP A 719 -10.53 -17.27 0.67
CA ASP A 719 -10.41 -18.34 1.67
C ASP A 719 -11.41 -19.49 1.43
N LYS A 720 -12.33 -19.39 0.45
CA LYS A 720 -13.37 -20.42 0.20
C LYS A 720 -12.78 -21.79 -0.14
N ILE A 721 -11.93 -21.83 -1.16
CA ILE A 721 -11.32 -23.06 -1.65
C ILE A 721 -10.28 -23.57 -0.63
N PRO A 722 -9.37 -22.73 -0.09
CA PRO A 722 -8.51 -23.12 1.02
C PRO A 722 -9.24 -23.74 2.21
N GLY A 723 -10.34 -23.14 2.68
CA GLY A 723 -11.12 -23.69 3.79
C GLY A 723 -11.72 -25.07 3.48
N TYR A 724 -12.21 -25.27 2.26
CA TYR A 724 -12.68 -26.58 1.81
C TYR A 724 -11.55 -27.62 1.77
N LEU A 725 -10.41 -27.29 1.14
CA LEU A 725 -9.28 -28.22 0.98
C LEU A 725 -8.66 -28.58 2.33
N SER A 726 -8.55 -27.60 3.24
CA SER A 726 -8.08 -27.81 4.60
C SER A 726 -8.98 -28.77 5.37
N ASN A 727 -10.30 -28.56 5.35
CA ASN A 727 -11.25 -29.46 6.00
C ASN A 727 -11.24 -30.87 5.37
N TYR A 728 -11.13 -30.95 4.04
CA TYR A 728 -10.97 -32.22 3.34
C TYR A 728 -9.74 -33.01 3.85
N LEU A 729 -8.58 -32.37 3.97
CA LEU A 729 -7.36 -33.00 4.51
C LEU A 729 -7.48 -33.36 5.98
N SER A 730 -8.05 -32.50 6.83
CA SER A 730 -8.30 -32.82 8.23
C SER A 730 -9.22 -34.03 8.40
N ASN A 731 -10.22 -34.19 7.53
CA ASN A 731 -11.10 -35.36 7.57
C ASN A 731 -10.40 -36.61 7.05
N TRP A 732 -9.52 -36.49 6.06
CA TRP A 732 -8.74 -37.62 5.56
C TRP A 732 -7.74 -38.13 6.61
N GLU A 733 -7.02 -37.23 7.30
CA GLU A 733 -6.17 -37.60 8.44
C GLU A 733 -6.97 -38.33 9.53
N LYS A 734 -8.17 -37.83 9.90
CA LYS A 734 -9.03 -38.51 10.88
C LYS A 734 -9.45 -39.91 10.46
N GLN A 735 -9.67 -40.14 9.15
CA GLN A 735 -10.07 -41.44 8.62
C GLN A 735 -8.89 -42.41 8.47
N GLN A 736 -7.68 -41.90 8.21
CA GLN A 736 -6.48 -42.70 7.98
C GLN A 736 -5.26 -42.14 8.72
N PRO A 737 -5.29 -42.08 10.06
CA PRO A 737 -4.26 -41.36 10.84
C PRO A 737 -2.87 -42.00 10.77
N GLU A 738 -2.79 -43.29 10.41
CA GLU A 738 -1.52 -44.00 10.21
C GLU A 738 -0.89 -43.74 8.84
N ASN A 739 -1.68 -43.32 7.85
CA ASN A 739 -1.23 -43.15 6.46
C ASN A 739 -1.16 -41.68 6.03
N VAL A 740 -2.00 -40.82 6.60
CA VAL A 740 -2.10 -39.40 6.25
C VAL A 740 -1.98 -38.56 7.52
N ARG A 741 -1.04 -37.61 7.51
CA ARG A 741 -0.89 -36.58 8.55
C ARG A 741 -1.04 -35.20 7.93
N TYR A 742 -1.55 -34.23 8.70
CA TYR A 742 -1.76 -32.88 8.20
C TYR A 742 -1.39 -31.81 9.25
N PHE A 743 -0.42 -30.96 8.88
CA PHE A 743 0.12 -29.91 9.71
C PHE A 743 -0.26 -28.54 9.15
N GLN A 744 -0.97 -27.75 9.96
CA GLN A 744 -1.31 -26.37 9.65
C GLN A 744 -0.37 -25.42 10.40
N ILE A 745 0.66 -24.95 9.71
CA ILE A 745 1.70 -24.06 10.24
C ILE A 745 1.22 -22.61 10.11
N PHE A 746 0.38 -22.19 11.06
CA PHE A 746 -0.11 -20.83 11.15
C PHE A 746 1.00 -19.85 11.54
N MET A 747 0.94 -18.63 11.02
CA MET A 747 1.53 -17.46 11.65
C MET A 747 0.52 -16.93 12.69
N PRO A 748 0.75 -17.12 14.00
CA PRO A 748 -0.06 -16.49 15.03
C PRO A 748 -0.26 -14.99 14.81
N HIS A 749 -1.48 -14.52 15.07
CA HIS A 749 -1.89 -13.13 14.95
C HIS A 749 -2.57 -12.67 16.24
N LYS A 750 -2.39 -11.41 16.63
CA LYS A 750 -3.14 -10.84 17.75
C LYS A 750 -4.60 -10.61 17.33
N VAL A 751 -5.55 -11.16 18.07
CA VAL A 751 -6.99 -11.14 17.73
C VAL A 751 -7.79 -10.44 18.83
N SER A 752 -8.58 -9.43 18.44
CA SER A 752 -9.53 -8.75 19.32
C SER A 752 -10.97 -9.21 19.06
N ILE A 753 -11.88 -8.92 19.99
CA ILE A 753 -13.31 -9.19 19.81
C ILE A 753 -13.89 -8.54 18.54
N PRO A 754 -13.62 -7.26 18.24
CA PRO A 754 -14.03 -6.67 16.97
C PRO A 754 -13.55 -7.46 15.75
N ASN A 755 -12.34 -8.05 15.78
CA ASN A 755 -11.87 -8.86 14.66
C ASN A 755 -12.68 -10.15 14.49
N VAL A 756 -13.15 -10.76 15.59
CA VAL A 756 -14.03 -11.93 15.52
C VAL A 756 -15.42 -11.53 15.04
N GLU A 757 -15.98 -10.42 15.52
CA GLU A 757 -17.27 -9.89 15.09
C GLU A 757 -17.27 -9.52 13.59
N ASP A 758 -16.19 -8.89 13.12
CA ASP A 758 -15.96 -8.61 11.70
C ASP A 758 -15.88 -9.91 10.87
N PHE A 759 -15.18 -10.93 11.37
CA PHE A 759 -15.07 -12.24 10.71
C PHE A 759 -16.42 -12.97 10.66
N LEU A 760 -17.21 -12.91 11.73
CA LEU A 760 -18.52 -13.53 11.81
C LEU A 760 -19.58 -12.74 11.03
N GLY A 761 -19.34 -11.46 10.72
CA GLY A 761 -20.30 -10.56 10.06
C GLY A 761 -21.44 -10.11 10.96
N GLY A 762 -21.17 -9.90 12.25
CA GLY A 762 -22.17 -9.48 13.24
C GLY A 762 -21.62 -9.38 14.67
N GLU A 763 -22.32 -8.64 15.51
CA GLU A 763 -21.97 -8.52 16.94
C GLU A 763 -22.38 -9.79 17.69
N ILE A 764 -21.57 -10.25 18.65
CA ILE A 764 -21.91 -11.47 19.42
C ILE A 764 -23.10 -11.15 20.34
N ALA A 765 -24.23 -11.84 20.11
CA ALA A 765 -25.51 -11.54 20.77
C ALA A 765 -25.51 -11.92 22.27
N VAL A 766 -24.82 -13.00 22.63
CA VAL A 766 -24.78 -13.50 24.00
C VAL A 766 -23.61 -12.87 24.75
N LYS A 767 -23.92 -11.96 25.68
CA LYS A 767 -22.93 -11.23 26.48
C LYS A 767 -21.95 -12.16 27.22
N GLU A 768 -22.44 -13.24 27.83
CA GLU A 768 -21.58 -14.21 28.53
C GLU A 768 -20.59 -14.89 27.58
N THR A 769 -21.04 -15.27 26.38
CA THR A 769 -20.16 -15.85 25.34
C THR A 769 -19.11 -14.84 24.88
N LYS A 770 -19.49 -13.56 24.70
CA LYS A 770 -18.57 -12.47 24.35
C LYS A 770 -17.50 -12.25 25.42
N GLU A 771 -17.88 -12.28 26.71
CA GLU A 771 -16.93 -12.16 27.83
C GLU A 771 -15.99 -13.37 27.91
N LYS A 772 -16.50 -14.60 27.82
CA LYS A 772 -15.67 -15.84 27.80
C LYS A 772 -14.71 -15.86 26.63
N LEU A 773 -15.18 -15.50 25.44
CA LEU A 773 -14.32 -15.39 24.25
C LEU A 773 -13.26 -14.30 24.46
N GLY A 774 -13.61 -13.18 25.09
CA GLY A 774 -12.65 -12.12 25.41
C GLY A 774 -11.51 -12.61 26.30
N HIS A 775 -11.83 -13.38 27.34
CA HIS A 775 -10.83 -14.00 28.21
C HIS A 775 -9.97 -15.05 27.48
N PHE A 776 -10.59 -15.88 26.66
CA PHE A 776 -9.88 -16.86 25.83
C PHE A 776 -8.89 -16.18 24.88
N LEU A 777 -9.34 -15.18 24.12
CA LEU A 777 -8.48 -14.42 23.19
C LEU A 777 -7.36 -13.69 23.93
N ALA A 778 -7.62 -13.16 25.13
CA ALA A 778 -6.58 -12.54 25.94
C ALA A 778 -5.47 -13.54 26.32
N SER A 779 -5.84 -14.79 26.65
CA SER A 779 -4.87 -15.86 26.93
C SER A 779 -4.03 -16.20 25.69
N GLU A 780 -4.66 -16.42 24.54
CA GLU A 780 -3.95 -16.73 23.28
C GLU A 780 -3.04 -15.56 22.85
N ASN A 781 -3.52 -14.32 22.96
CA ASN A 781 -2.71 -13.13 22.69
C ASN A 781 -1.53 -13.01 23.64
N ASN A 782 -1.65 -13.44 24.91
CA ASN A 782 -0.56 -13.37 25.87
C ASN A 782 0.62 -14.28 25.49
N GLU A 783 0.39 -15.40 24.81
CA GLU A 783 1.46 -16.25 24.25
C GLU A 783 2.27 -15.49 23.18
N ILE A 784 1.60 -14.70 22.36
CA ILE A 784 2.24 -13.84 21.35
C ILE A 784 2.98 -12.69 22.05
N LEU A 785 2.31 -11.97 22.95
CA LEU A 785 2.86 -10.79 23.62
C LEU A 785 4.11 -11.14 24.44
N THR A 786 4.17 -12.33 25.06
CA THR A 786 5.36 -12.79 25.79
C THR A 786 6.59 -12.92 24.88
N LEU A 787 6.39 -13.16 23.58
CA LEU A 787 7.47 -13.25 22.59
C LEU A 787 7.80 -11.92 21.92
N THR A 788 6.83 -11.00 21.89
CA THR A 788 6.91 -9.78 21.07
C THR A 788 6.86 -8.49 21.87
N GLU A 789 6.72 -8.53 23.19
CA GLU A 789 6.64 -7.32 24.01
C GLU A 789 7.58 -7.40 25.22
N LYS A 790 8.18 -6.26 25.55
CA LYS A 790 8.99 -6.10 26.76
C LYS A 790 8.09 -5.77 27.96
N PRO A 791 8.37 -6.32 29.15
CA PRO A 791 7.75 -5.85 30.37
C PRO A 791 8.15 -4.40 30.67
N ASP A 792 7.26 -3.65 31.32
CA ASP A 792 7.53 -2.33 31.92
C ASP A 792 8.10 -1.24 30.99
N LYS A 793 7.45 -1.01 29.85
CA LYS A 793 7.85 0.03 28.89
C LYS A 793 7.48 1.45 29.35
N THR A 794 8.38 2.40 29.10
CA THR A 794 8.08 3.83 29.15
C THR A 794 7.34 4.31 27.90
N LEU A 795 6.76 5.51 27.96
CA LEU A 795 6.05 6.13 26.84
C LEU A 795 6.92 6.25 25.57
N PHE A 796 8.24 6.37 25.71
CA PHE A 796 9.17 6.57 24.59
C PHE A 796 9.98 5.33 24.25
N ASP A 797 9.72 4.19 24.90
CA ASP A 797 10.38 2.94 24.53
C ASP A 797 9.82 2.46 23.19
N PRO A 798 10.68 2.19 22.20
CA PRO A 798 10.22 1.78 20.87
C PRO A 798 9.60 0.40 20.91
N TRP A 799 8.54 0.21 20.13
CA TRP A 799 8.09 -1.13 19.76
C TRP A 799 9.11 -1.78 18.86
N GLU A 800 9.60 -2.95 19.27
CA GLU A 800 10.52 -3.75 18.47
C GLU A 800 9.80 -4.65 17.46
N PHE A 801 8.48 -4.77 17.61
CA PHE A 801 7.65 -5.73 16.89
C PHE A 801 6.39 -5.04 16.35
N TYR A 802 6.05 -5.37 15.10
CA TYR A 802 4.82 -4.94 14.44
C TYR A 802 4.23 -6.13 13.72
N GLU A 803 2.94 -6.39 13.88
CA GLU A 803 2.32 -7.53 13.20
C GLU A 803 2.30 -7.26 11.68
N PRO A 804 2.88 -8.15 10.84
CA PRO A 804 2.97 -7.89 9.42
C PRO A 804 1.58 -7.92 8.76
N THR A 805 1.30 -6.91 7.95
CA THR A 805 0.06 -6.80 7.17
C THR A 805 0.26 -7.25 5.73
N LEU A 806 -0.80 -7.30 4.93
CA LEU A 806 -0.68 -7.59 3.50
C LEU A 806 0.08 -6.45 2.81
N SER A 807 1.36 -6.68 2.52
CA SER A 807 2.26 -5.65 2.02
C SER A 807 3.33 -6.20 1.08
N ARG A 808 3.88 -5.32 0.23
CA ARG A 808 5.11 -5.51 -0.56
C ARG A 808 6.31 -4.72 -0.01
N HIS A 809 6.21 -4.30 1.24
CA HIS A 809 7.26 -3.62 1.99
C HIS A 809 7.06 -3.90 3.48
N LEU A 810 8.03 -4.55 4.12
CA LEU A 810 7.97 -4.86 5.55
C LEU A 810 8.88 -3.91 6.32
N SER A 811 8.41 -3.49 7.50
CA SER A 811 9.20 -2.72 8.46
C SER A 811 10.18 -3.65 9.19
N GLU A 812 11.27 -3.12 9.76
CA GLU A 812 12.19 -3.92 10.59
C GLU A 812 11.46 -4.60 11.74
N SER A 813 10.53 -3.87 12.39
CA SER A 813 9.67 -4.42 13.44
C SER A 813 8.75 -5.55 12.95
N SER A 814 8.31 -5.52 11.68
CA SER A 814 7.56 -6.62 11.06
C SER A 814 8.42 -7.87 10.88
N LEU A 815 9.70 -7.71 10.54
CA LEU A 815 10.63 -8.81 10.38
C LEU A 815 11.01 -9.45 11.72
N HIS A 816 11.17 -8.63 12.76
CA HIS A 816 11.36 -9.15 14.12
C HIS A 816 10.16 -9.96 14.59
N TYR A 817 8.94 -9.51 14.27
CA TYR A 817 7.72 -10.25 14.60
C TYR A 817 7.73 -11.65 13.97
N VAL A 818 7.97 -11.76 12.66
CA VAL A 818 8.07 -13.05 11.96
C VAL A 818 9.07 -13.98 12.66
N LYS A 819 10.26 -13.48 13.00
CA LYS A 819 11.30 -14.29 13.66
C LYS A 819 10.96 -14.72 15.08
N ALA A 820 10.32 -13.84 15.87
CA ALA A 820 9.91 -14.16 17.22
C ALA A 820 8.78 -15.19 17.23
N ILE A 821 7.83 -15.06 16.32
CA ILE A 821 6.66 -15.95 16.21
C ILE A 821 7.04 -17.39 15.90
N LEU A 822 8.15 -17.66 15.21
CA LEU A 822 8.64 -19.04 15.01
C LEU A 822 8.88 -19.80 16.33
N LYS A 823 9.06 -19.09 17.45
CA LYS A 823 9.23 -19.67 18.79
C LYS A 823 7.91 -19.91 19.53
N HIS A 824 6.77 -19.61 18.92
CA HIS A 824 5.45 -19.79 19.51
C HIS A 824 5.21 -21.26 19.91
N PRO A 825 4.58 -21.55 21.08
CA PRO A 825 4.34 -22.92 21.54
C PRO A 825 3.63 -23.81 20.51
N LEU A 826 2.57 -23.28 19.87
CA LEU A 826 1.87 -23.95 18.75
C LEU A 826 2.84 -24.47 17.67
N LEU A 827 3.77 -23.63 17.23
CA LEU A 827 4.69 -23.94 16.14
C LEU A 827 5.80 -24.89 16.58
N ARG A 828 6.37 -24.67 17.77
CA ARG A 828 7.39 -25.58 18.33
C ARG A 828 6.90 -27.01 18.42
N LYS A 829 5.64 -27.20 18.84
CA LYS A 829 5.03 -28.53 18.90
C LYS A 829 4.98 -29.17 17.51
N GLN A 830 4.43 -28.47 16.52
CA GLN A 830 4.31 -28.99 15.16
C GLN A 830 5.67 -29.24 14.50
N PHE A 831 6.66 -28.37 14.71
CA PHE A 831 8.01 -28.55 14.19
C PHE A 831 8.69 -29.79 14.78
N SER A 832 8.53 -30.04 16.09
CA SER A 832 9.02 -31.26 16.74
C SER A 832 8.37 -32.52 16.15
N GLU A 833 7.04 -32.51 15.96
CA GLU A 833 6.32 -33.65 15.36
C GLU A 833 6.79 -33.92 13.92
N ILE A 834 7.00 -32.86 13.12
CA ILE A 834 7.54 -32.99 11.76
C ILE A 834 8.96 -33.56 11.81
N GLN A 835 9.80 -33.08 12.73
CA GLN A 835 11.18 -33.56 12.89
C GLN A 835 11.21 -35.06 13.22
N GLU A 836 10.36 -35.53 14.13
CA GLU A 836 10.22 -36.95 14.47
C GLU A 836 9.80 -37.79 13.25
N LEU A 837 8.84 -37.31 12.45
CA LEU A 837 8.42 -38.00 11.23
C LEU A 837 9.57 -38.14 10.22
N THR A 838 10.45 -37.15 10.10
CA THR A 838 11.61 -37.22 9.19
C THR A 838 12.69 -38.22 9.63
N LEU A 839 12.69 -38.65 10.89
CA LEU A 839 13.65 -39.60 11.44
C LEU A 839 13.21 -41.07 11.29
N THR A 840 11.94 -41.30 10.96
CA THR A 840 11.37 -42.65 10.91
C THR A 840 11.79 -43.37 9.62
N SER A 841 12.43 -44.55 9.75
CA SER A 841 12.85 -45.38 8.61
C SER A 841 12.38 -46.83 8.76
N LYS A 842 12.27 -47.56 7.63
CA LYS A 842 11.87 -48.98 7.61
C LYS A 842 12.74 -49.89 8.49
N ASP A 843 13.96 -49.49 8.82
CA ASP A 843 14.92 -50.30 9.61
C ASP A 843 14.84 -50.02 11.13
N SER A 844 13.88 -49.19 11.58
CA SER A 844 13.73 -48.78 12.99
C SER A 844 12.56 -49.45 13.75
N LEU A 845 11.98 -50.52 13.18
CA LEU A 845 10.96 -51.37 13.81
C LEU A 845 11.42 -52.83 13.87
#